data_AF-A0A0D2LRZ8-F1
#
_entry.id   AF-A0A0D2LRZ8-F1
#
_cell.length_a   1.000
_cell.length_b   1.000
_cell.length_c   1.000
_cell.angle_alpha   90.00
_cell.angle_beta   90.00
_cell.angle_gamma   90.00
#
_symmetry.space_group_name_H-M   'P 1'
#
loop_
_entity.id
_entity.type
_entity.pdbx_description
1 polymer ?
#
loop_
_entity_poly.entity_id
_entity_poly.type
_entity_poly.pdbx_seq_one_letter_code
_entity_poly.pdbx_strand_id
1 'polypeptide(L)'
;MSLGAYFSSLQPQGAFSYERAVVSAADKYGLTAALPLAVFLPAAWRRDDDVGGLLRSFPGLSAGRALQAAVSTLDMVAFGQTVHQYAARTRRHEAEARAGPGAHAADHHHQQQQQQHVEPSWWRLRAPANPQLPPREPTAAGRAAQAALREEGPLHLLLQGGKAPPAAATGAAPLQLPNPLLLTPESVLGLLGITPEAAADTSPVPGPEPRPASQLLPDLCIGNGGLHLTFPAAGTAVCGLMAQVFNRLTGNAMRGLPRAPGLLPEGSADDVTVASPFLVRVTPDGPAVSTVEDLVRELEGQGYEIEITLRSNITSFSYGLSVRAEDGGWLQVPIAYPLRTGLWARDERGRTLDVLTLMPHASVVVSVTGGGPGGRGGGDSGGPDSGGGGGDGAGGDGGLLPDFALEWCLNINGFTGWGSYSCLDRAWAAGAPFQTLHNLGDLSAAAARQRAVRMLTAATVVVNAAGQRDRLLFGGYGYLGVCLDSAAAIQQALTGGCSLYPLILGGDAKMGLIAAYQDAQAASAATASAAGLGEARGDAAGGGGAGCDKHHLRSQGQQPQRQQQQQQQQQRPQTRPEQADGAAAIRADGAGGGGGAAADRWEYASEAAALQAAVAALPCDAIQEPRRAADAARRALACLPERSAFSCVGACRAALRAARDAAERLCPGG
;
A
#
# COMPACT_ATOMS: atom_id res chain seq x y z
N MET A 1 -5.69 -31.22 31.99
CA MET A 1 -5.01 -29.92 32.08
C MET A 1 -5.65 -29.02 31.04
N SER A 2 -6.14 -27.84 31.40
CA SER A 2 -6.66 -26.88 30.41
C SER A 2 -5.53 -26.41 29.48
N LEU A 3 -5.86 -25.95 28.27
CA LEU A 3 -4.85 -25.39 27.38
C LEU A 3 -4.17 -24.14 28.00
N GLY A 4 -4.87 -23.40 28.86
CA GLY A 4 -4.29 -22.31 29.66
C GLY A 4 -3.23 -22.78 30.67
N ALA A 5 -3.52 -23.84 31.43
CA ALA A 5 -2.54 -24.48 32.30
C ALA A 5 -1.41 -25.15 31.49
N TYR A 6 -1.70 -25.69 30.30
CA TYR A 6 -0.71 -26.25 29.37
C TYR A 6 0.29 -25.20 28.90
N PHE A 7 -0.17 -24.09 28.30
CA PHE A 7 0.72 -23.01 27.84
C PHE A 7 1.51 -22.36 28.99
N SER A 8 0.90 -22.24 30.16
CA SER A 8 1.57 -21.74 31.37
C SER A 8 2.59 -22.74 31.93
N SER A 9 2.41 -24.05 31.66
CA SER A 9 3.32 -25.14 32.05
C SER A 9 4.42 -25.44 31.03
N LEU A 10 4.41 -24.80 29.84
CA LEU A 10 5.45 -24.95 28.84
C LEU A 10 6.77 -24.34 29.35
N GLN A 11 7.52 -25.13 30.12
CA GLN A 11 8.97 -25.14 30.02
C GLN A 11 9.32 -25.76 28.65
N PRO A 12 10.31 -25.24 27.91
CA PRO A 12 10.54 -25.56 26.48
C PRO A 12 11.13 -26.97 26.24
N GLN A 13 10.62 -28.00 26.91
CA GLN A 13 10.97 -29.40 26.71
C GLN A 13 9.72 -30.28 26.82
N GLY A 14 9.09 -30.60 25.68
CA GLY A 14 7.93 -31.50 25.64
C GLY A 14 7.49 -31.85 24.21
N ALA A 15 7.00 -33.08 24.03
CA ALA A 15 6.71 -33.72 22.74
C ALA A 15 5.35 -33.29 22.15
N PHE A 16 5.31 -32.10 21.56
CA PHE A 16 4.29 -31.75 20.55
C PHE A 16 4.97 -31.73 19.17
N SER A 17 4.47 -32.53 18.22
CA SER A 17 4.95 -32.48 16.83
C SER A 17 4.26 -31.32 16.12
N TYR A 18 4.88 -30.14 16.21
CA TYR A 18 4.52 -28.95 15.42
C TYR A 18 4.44 -29.27 13.91
N GLU A 19 5.13 -30.32 13.45
CA GLU A 19 5.05 -30.82 12.07
C GLU A 19 3.63 -31.26 11.69
N ARG A 20 2.87 -31.90 12.58
CA ARG A 20 1.47 -32.28 12.30
C ARG A 20 0.53 -31.08 12.17
N ALA A 21 0.82 -29.99 12.87
CA ALA A 21 0.03 -28.76 12.79
C ALA A 21 0.27 -28.04 11.46
N VAL A 22 1.54 -27.95 11.01
CA VAL A 22 1.92 -27.40 9.71
C VAL A 22 1.31 -28.24 8.57
N VAL A 23 1.39 -29.57 8.66
CA VAL A 23 0.83 -30.48 7.65
C VAL A 23 -0.70 -30.39 7.60
N SER A 24 -1.39 -30.39 8.75
CA SER A 24 -2.84 -30.21 8.79
C SER A 24 -3.30 -28.86 8.22
N ALA A 25 -2.54 -27.79 8.47
CA ALA A 25 -2.82 -26.49 7.89
C ALA A 25 -2.59 -26.47 6.37
N ALA A 26 -1.56 -27.17 5.89
CA ALA A 26 -1.20 -27.22 4.47
C ALA A 26 -2.24 -28.01 3.67
N ASP A 27 -2.70 -29.11 4.24
CA ASP A 27 -3.71 -30.00 3.65
C ASP A 27 -5.08 -29.33 3.57
N LYS A 28 -5.48 -28.60 4.63
CA LYS A 28 -6.82 -28.00 4.73
C LYS A 28 -6.95 -26.62 4.07
N TYR A 29 -5.89 -25.81 4.11
CA TYR A 29 -5.94 -24.40 3.70
C TYR A 29 -4.92 -24.05 2.60
N GLY A 30 -4.21 -25.06 2.07
CA GLY A 30 -3.16 -24.88 1.07
C GLY A 30 -1.82 -24.48 1.68
N LEU A 31 -0.75 -24.69 0.90
CA LEU A 31 0.63 -24.47 1.33
C LEU A 31 0.88 -23.04 1.85
N THR A 32 0.26 -22.04 1.22
CA THR A 32 0.36 -20.62 1.56
C THR A 32 -0.11 -20.32 2.98
N ALA A 33 -1.12 -21.04 3.48
CA ALA A 33 -1.65 -20.87 4.83
C ALA A 33 -0.85 -21.63 5.89
N ALA A 34 -0.13 -22.70 5.51
CA ALA A 34 0.77 -23.43 6.41
C ALA A 34 2.16 -22.81 6.56
N LEU A 35 2.58 -22.03 5.57
CA LEU A 35 3.92 -21.46 5.52
C LEU A 35 4.26 -20.59 6.74
N PRO A 36 3.37 -19.71 7.24
CA PRO A 36 3.62 -18.96 8.46
C PRO A 36 3.91 -19.86 9.66
N LEU A 37 3.21 -20.99 9.80
CA LEU A 37 3.39 -21.93 10.92
C LEU A 37 4.75 -22.65 10.89
N ALA A 38 5.27 -22.95 9.70
CA ALA A 38 6.59 -23.59 9.53
C ALA A 38 7.75 -22.65 9.90
N VAL A 39 7.56 -21.34 9.74
CA VAL A 39 8.58 -20.31 10.04
C VAL A 39 8.82 -20.15 11.55
N PHE A 40 7.87 -20.57 12.41
CA PHE A 40 7.99 -20.49 13.87
C PHE A 40 8.69 -21.69 14.53
N LEU A 41 9.25 -22.64 13.76
CA LEU A 41 10.01 -23.76 14.33
C LEU A 41 11.29 -23.28 15.06
N PRO A 42 11.60 -23.71 16.29
CA PRO A 42 12.87 -23.41 16.93
C PRO A 42 14.06 -23.83 16.06
N ALA A 43 15.16 -23.05 16.06
CA ALA A 43 16.33 -23.33 15.22
C ALA A 43 16.93 -24.73 15.43
N ALA A 44 16.81 -25.29 16.63
CA ALA A 44 17.27 -26.65 16.95
C ALA A 44 16.49 -27.76 16.20
N TRP A 45 15.29 -27.46 15.70
CA TRP A 45 14.40 -28.37 14.98
C TRP A 45 14.48 -28.16 13.46
N ARG A 46 15.28 -27.19 13.01
CA ARG A 46 15.60 -26.92 11.60
C ARG A 46 16.96 -27.48 11.20
N ARG A 47 17.48 -28.48 11.93
CA ARG A 47 18.73 -29.14 11.52
C ARG A 47 18.50 -29.79 10.16
N ASP A 48 19.44 -29.58 9.25
CA ASP A 48 19.34 -29.91 7.81
C ASP A 48 18.95 -31.37 7.54
N ASP A 49 19.20 -32.27 8.49
CA ASP A 49 18.95 -33.71 8.35
C ASP A 49 17.48 -34.11 8.55
N ASP A 50 16.71 -33.39 9.38
CA ASP A 50 15.33 -33.76 9.74
C ASP A 50 14.29 -33.19 8.79
N VAL A 51 14.49 -31.97 8.28
CA VAL A 51 13.59 -31.37 7.28
C VAL A 51 13.62 -32.17 5.97
N GLY A 52 14.79 -32.65 5.58
CA GLY A 52 14.94 -33.57 4.46
C GLY A 52 14.30 -34.94 4.68
N GLY A 53 14.24 -35.43 5.92
CA GLY A 53 13.49 -36.65 6.28
C GLY A 53 11.98 -36.46 6.29
N LEU A 54 11.53 -35.30 6.78
CA LEU A 54 10.13 -34.88 6.81
C LEU A 54 9.58 -34.76 5.38
N LEU A 55 10.28 -34.05 4.49
CA LEU A 55 9.88 -33.88 3.09
C LEU A 55 9.94 -35.19 2.28
N ARG A 56 10.85 -36.12 2.63
CA ARG A 56 10.92 -37.46 2.04
C ARG A 56 9.73 -38.35 2.41
N SER A 57 9.09 -38.10 3.55
CA SER A 57 7.90 -38.84 4.01
C SER A 57 6.62 -38.41 3.28
N PHE A 58 6.66 -37.33 2.49
CA PHE A 58 5.54 -36.80 1.73
C PHE A 58 5.94 -36.53 0.27
N PRO A 59 5.84 -37.53 -0.62
CA PRO A 59 6.37 -37.47 -1.99
C PRO A 59 5.88 -36.27 -2.82
N GLY A 60 4.69 -35.75 -2.53
CA GLY A 60 4.11 -34.56 -3.17
C GLY A 60 4.83 -33.23 -2.87
N LEU A 61 5.64 -33.16 -1.81
CA LEU A 61 6.41 -31.96 -1.41
C LEU A 61 7.90 -32.05 -1.77
N SER A 62 8.37 -33.21 -2.22
CA SER A 62 9.80 -33.50 -2.44
C SER A 62 10.37 -33.02 -3.79
N ALA A 63 9.54 -32.43 -4.65
CA ALA A 63 9.96 -31.94 -5.96
C ALA A 63 10.52 -30.51 -5.90
N GLY A 64 11.74 -30.34 -5.39
CA GLY A 64 12.50 -29.10 -5.60
C GLY A 64 13.62 -28.87 -4.60
N ARG A 65 14.86 -29.19 -4.97
CA ARG A 65 16.06 -28.72 -4.24
C ARG A 65 16.18 -27.18 -4.18
N ALA A 66 15.39 -26.44 -4.96
CA ALA A 66 15.33 -24.97 -4.95
C ALA A 66 14.48 -24.39 -3.80
N LEU A 67 13.70 -25.20 -3.06
CA LEU A 67 12.93 -24.74 -1.90
C LEU A 67 13.75 -24.56 -0.63
N GLN A 68 15.03 -24.98 -0.61
CA GLN A 68 15.90 -24.83 0.55
C GLN A 68 16.42 -23.39 0.77
N ALA A 69 16.17 -22.46 -0.16
CA ALA A 69 16.74 -21.10 -0.12
C ALA A 69 15.72 -19.95 0.05
N ALA A 70 14.40 -20.20 0.02
CA ALA A 70 13.41 -19.14 0.20
C ALA A 70 12.96 -19.08 1.66
N VAL A 71 13.34 -18.02 2.38
CA VAL A 71 13.22 -17.90 3.83
C VAL A 71 12.26 -16.77 4.20
N SER A 72 11.06 -16.72 3.60
CA SER A 72 9.90 -15.99 4.12
C SER A 72 8.67 -16.20 3.20
N THR A 73 7.43 -16.04 3.68
CA THR A 73 6.23 -16.01 2.81
C THR A 73 6.32 -14.88 1.77
N LEU A 74 6.96 -13.76 2.14
CA LEU A 74 7.26 -12.66 1.22
C LEU A 74 8.29 -13.08 0.17
N ASP A 75 9.26 -13.93 0.51
CA ASP A 75 10.26 -14.45 -0.44
C ASP A 75 9.60 -15.37 -1.45
N MET A 76 8.56 -16.12 -1.04
CA MET A 76 7.77 -16.94 -1.95
C MET A 76 6.84 -16.12 -2.84
N VAL A 77 6.21 -15.06 -2.33
CA VAL A 77 5.43 -14.11 -3.14
C VAL A 77 6.35 -13.40 -4.13
N ALA A 78 7.49 -12.89 -3.66
CA ALA A 78 8.51 -12.24 -4.48
C ALA A 78 9.11 -13.21 -5.51
N PHE A 79 9.38 -14.46 -5.14
CA PHE A 79 9.83 -15.50 -6.08
C PHE A 79 8.76 -15.80 -7.13
N GLY A 80 7.51 -16.02 -6.71
CA GLY A 80 6.39 -16.24 -7.62
C GLY A 80 6.19 -15.08 -8.60
N GLN A 81 6.32 -13.85 -8.12
CA GLN A 81 6.25 -12.63 -8.95
C GLN A 81 7.45 -12.49 -9.88
N THR A 82 8.67 -12.79 -9.40
CA THR A 82 9.90 -12.75 -10.23
C THR A 82 9.81 -13.77 -11.36
N VAL A 83 9.33 -14.99 -11.08
CA VAL A 83 9.09 -16.02 -12.10
C VAL A 83 8.01 -15.57 -13.10
N HIS A 84 6.92 -14.98 -12.60
CA HIS A 84 5.86 -14.43 -13.46
C HIS A 84 6.37 -13.31 -14.38
N GLN A 85 7.23 -12.43 -13.88
CA GLN A 85 7.82 -11.33 -14.63
C GLN A 85 8.85 -11.77 -15.63
N TYR A 86 9.71 -12.74 -15.28
CA TYR A 86 10.61 -13.34 -16.24
C TYR A 86 9.79 -13.92 -17.42
N ALA A 87 8.69 -14.61 -17.13
CA ALA A 87 7.76 -15.08 -18.15
C ALA A 87 7.06 -13.93 -18.92
N ALA A 88 6.69 -12.83 -18.26
CA ALA A 88 6.08 -11.67 -18.91
C ALA A 88 7.05 -10.89 -19.80
N ARG A 89 8.30 -10.64 -19.35
CA ARG A 89 9.38 -10.02 -20.13
C ARG A 89 9.77 -10.89 -21.32
N THR A 90 9.88 -12.21 -21.11
CA THR A 90 10.12 -13.16 -22.21
C THR A 90 8.99 -13.08 -23.24
N ARG A 91 7.72 -13.04 -22.81
CA ARG A 91 6.58 -12.82 -23.72
C ARG A 91 6.64 -11.50 -24.47
N ARG A 92 7.02 -10.39 -23.81
CA ARG A 92 7.18 -9.08 -24.49
C ARG A 92 8.32 -9.12 -25.51
N HIS A 93 9.50 -9.60 -25.14
CA HIS A 93 10.62 -9.72 -26.07
C HIS A 93 10.33 -10.67 -27.23
N GLU A 94 9.63 -11.78 -27.00
CA GLU A 94 9.18 -12.65 -28.08
C GLU A 94 8.14 -11.95 -28.98
N ALA A 95 7.25 -11.14 -28.41
CA ALA A 95 6.28 -10.37 -29.20
C ALA A 95 6.95 -9.26 -30.02
N GLU A 96 7.90 -8.54 -29.43
CA GLU A 96 8.73 -7.51 -30.09
C GLU A 96 9.60 -8.14 -31.21
N ALA A 97 10.22 -9.29 -30.94
CA ALA A 97 11.02 -10.01 -31.93
C ALA A 97 10.17 -10.54 -33.09
N ARG A 98 8.92 -10.97 -32.83
CA ARG A 98 7.97 -11.40 -33.86
C ARG A 98 7.38 -10.24 -34.66
N ALA A 99 7.27 -9.04 -34.06
CA ALA A 99 6.76 -7.86 -34.74
C ALA A 99 7.69 -7.37 -35.87
N GLY A 100 8.97 -7.73 -35.82
CA GLY A 100 9.97 -7.33 -36.82
C GLY A 100 10.21 -5.81 -36.86
N PRO A 101 11.29 -5.34 -37.52
CA PRO A 101 11.71 -3.93 -37.45
C PRO A 101 10.80 -2.92 -38.18
N GLY A 102 9.59 -3.30 -38.63
CA GLY A 102 8.77 -2.50 -39.53
C GLY A 102 7.26 -2.50 -39.31
N ALA A 103 6.73 -3.22 -38.30
CA ALA A 103 5.27 -3.41 -38.15
C ALA A 103 4.56 -2.38 -37.24
N HIS A 104 5.12 -1.18 -37.04
CA HIS A 104 4.55 -0.19 -36.10
C HIS A 104 3.34 0.61 -36.62
N ALA A 105 2.80 0.35 -37.81
CA ALA A 105 1.76 1.22 -38.38
C ALA A 105 0.46 0.56 -38.86
N ALA A 106 0.39 -0.75 -39.11
CA ALA A 106 -0.85 -1.36 -39.63
C ALA A 106 -0.85 -2.89 -39.48
N ASP A 107 -1.33 -3.41 -38.34
CA ASP A 107 -2.24 -4.58 -38.26
C ASP A 107 -2.32 -5.11 -36.82
N HIS A 108 -3.05 -4.41 -35.94
CA HIS A 108 -3.25 -4.87 -34.57
C HIS A 108 -4.45 -5.82 -34.41
N HIS A 109 -5.41 -5.81 -35.35
CA HIS A 109 -6.62 -6.64 -35.22
C HIS A 109 -6.36 -8.12 -35.53
N HIS A 110 -5.46 -8.44 -36.47
CA HIS A 110 -5.10 -9.83 -36.80
C HIS A 110 -4.19 -10.47 -35.74
N GLN A 111 -3.46 -9.66 -34.98
CA GLN A 111 -2.51 -10.09 -33.95
C GLN A 111 -3.19 -10.66 -32.70
N GLN A 112 -4.40 -10.21 -32.38
CA GLN A 112 -5.16 -10.66 -31.21
C GLN A 112 -5.77 -12.07 -31.39
N GLN A 113 -6.13 -12.46 -32.62
CA GLN A 113 -6.61 -13.82 -32.91
C GLN A 113 -5.49 -14.87 -32.88
N GLN A 114 -4.27 -14.52 -33.33
CA GLN A 114 -3.15 -15.48 -33.33
C GLN A 114 -2.54 -15.72 -31.93
N GLN A 115 -2.70 -14.77 -30.99
CA GLN A 115 -2.25 -14.93 -29.60
C GLN A 115 -3.09 -15.95 -28.79
N GLN A 116 -4.23 -16.42 -29.31
CA GLN A 116 -5.09 -17.39 -28.63
C GLN A 116 -4.61 -18.86 -28.73
N HIS A 117 -3.59 -19.16 -29.55
CA HIS A 117 -3.27 -20.56 -29.91
C HIS A 117 -1.81 -21.04 -29.73
N VAL A 118 -0.94 -20.32 -28.99
CA VAL A 118 0.45 -20.77 -28.81
C VAL A 118 0.87 -20.81 -27.34
N GLU A 119 0.88 -22.01 -26.73
CA GLU A 119 1.57 -22.28 -25.46
C GLU A 119 3.05 -22.68 -25.72
N PRO A 120 4.03 -22.11 -25.00
CA PRO A 120 5.41 -22.59 -25.03
C PRO A 120 5.70 -23.66 -23.95
N SER A 121 6.48 -24.67 -24.31
CA SER A 121 6.71 -25.93 -23.58
C SER A 121 7.70 -25.91 -22.40
N TRP A 122 8.21 -24.74 -21.97
CA TRP A 122 9.35 -24.66 -21.05
C TRP A 122 8.99 -24.49 -19.56
N TRP A 123 7.71 -24.35 -19.20
CA TRP A 123 7.24 -24.32 -17.80
C TRP A 123 7.23 -25.70 -17.11
N ARG A 124 7.62 -26.79 -17.81
CA ARG A 124 7.78 -28.14 -17.25
C ARG A 124 9.12 -28.30 -16.51
N LEU A 125 9.27 -27.67 -15.36
CA LEU A 125 10.29 -28.09 -14.38
C LEU A 125 9.81 -29.40 -13.74
N ARG A 126 10.48 -30.50 -14.10
CA ARG A 126 10.12 -31.89 -13.80
C ARG A 126 10.09 -32.17 -12.29
N ALA A 127 8.91 -32.42 -11.74
CA ALA A 127 8.73 -33.49 -10.76
C ALA A 127 9.13 -34.84 -11.42
N PRO A 128 9.62 -35.84 -10.66
CA PRO A 128 9.84 -37.17 -11.24
C PRO A 128 8.52 -37.63 -11.88
N ALA A 129 8.55 -37.81 -13.20
CA ALA A 129 7.38 -38.15 -13.97
C ALA A 129 6.80 -39.46 -13.44
N ASN A 130 5.55 -39.44 -12.98
CA ASN A 130 4.70 -40.62 -13.06
C ASN A 130 4.17 -40.64 -14.51
N PRO A 131 4.72 -41.49 -15.40
CA PRO A 131 4.44 -41.42 -16.84
C PRO A 131 3.02 -41.87 -17.21
N GLN A 132 2.17 -42.20 -16.24
CA GLN A 132 0.79 -42.65 -16.47
C GLN A 132 -0.28 -41.58 -16.28
N LEU A 133 0.05 -40.35 -15.85
CA LEU A 133 -0.94 -39.29 -15.69
C LEU A 133 -0.83 -38.27 -16.83
N PRO A 134 -1.89 -38.09 -17.65
CA PRO A 134 -1.91 -37.06 -18.68
C PRO A 134 -1.79 -35.67 -18.04
N PRO A 135 -1.22 -34.68 -18.76
CA PRO A 135 -1.15 -33.31 -18.27
C PRO A 135 -2.56 -32.83 -17.91
N ARG A 136 -2.75 -32.41 -16.65
CA ARG A 136 -4.01 -31.79 -16.24
C ARG A 136 -4.10 -30.43 -16.91
N GLU A 137 -5.01 -30.29 -17.87
CA GLU A 137 -5.43 -28.98 -18.31
C GLU A 137 -5.93 -28.17 -17.11
N PRO A 138 -5.69 -26.84 -17.08
CA PRO A 138 -6.35 -25.97 -16.11
C PRO A 138 -7.85 -26.21 -16.21
N THR A 139 -8.50 -26.47 -15.08
CA THR A 139 -9.95 -26.68 -15.07
C THR A 139 -10.65 -25.44 -15.66
N ALA A 140 -11.87 -25.62 -16.19
CA ALA A 140 -12.67 -24.49 -16.66
C ALA A 140 -12.80 -23.39 -15.58
N ALA A 141 -12.89 -23.78 -14.31
CA ALA A 141 -12.87 -22.87 -13.17
C ALA A 141 -11.55 -22.10 -13.01
N GLY A 142 -10.40 -22.75 -13.20
CA GLY A 142 -9.09 -22.09 -13.18
C GLY A 142 -8.91 -21.09 -14.33
N ARG A 143 -9.39 -21.44 -15.53
CA ARG A 143 -9.38 -20.51 -16.69
C ARG A 143 -10.32 -19.32 -16.47
N ALA A 144 -11.52 -19.55 -15.93
CA ALA A 144 -12.47 -18.49 -15.60
C ALA A 144 -11.93 -17.55 -14.51
N ALA A 145 -11.32 -18.08 -13.44
CA ALA A 145 -10.71 -17.27 -12.39
C ALA A 145 -9.55 -16.42 -12.94
N GLN A 146 -8.73 -16.96 -13.85
CA GLN A 146 -7.64 -16.20 -14.48
C GLN A 146 -8.12 -15.16 -15.48
N ALA A 147 -9.27 -15.38 -16.15
CA ALA A 147 -9.92 -14.39 -17.00
C ALA A 147 -10.53 -13.25 -16.16
N ALA A 148 -11.25 -13.58 -15.09
CA ALA A 148 -11.80 -12.59 -14.16
C ALA A 148 -10.69 -11.71 -13.53
N LEU A 149 -9.57 -12.32 -13.11
CA LEU A 149 -8.39 -11.57 -12.62
C LEU A 149 -7.73 -10.67 -13.68
N ARG A 150 -7.98 -10.90 -14.98
CA ARG A 150 -7.48 -10.04 -16.06
C ARG A 150 -8.41 -8.85 -16.31
N GLU A 151 -9.71 -9.02 -16.08
CA GLU A 151 -10.73 -7.97 -16.25
C GLU A 151 -10.88 -7.09 -15.00
N GLU A 152 -10.70 -7.66 -13.80
CA GLU A 152 -10.93 -7.01 -12.51
C GLU A 152 -9.63 -6.82 -11.71
N GLY A 153 -8.72 -5.97 -12.18
CA GLY A 153 -7.50 -5.67 -11.42
C GLY A 153 -7.58 -4.37 -10.59
N PRO A 154 -6.47 -3.90 -10.00
CA PRO A 154 -6.49 -2.85 -8.97
C PRO A 154 -7.15 -1.52 -9.40
N LEU A 155 -7.05 -1.14 -10.68
CA LEU A 155 -7.72 0.06 -11.20
C LEU A 155 -9.25 -0.11 -11.26
N HIS A 156 -9.72 -1.30 -11.60
CA HIS A 156 -11.15 -1.62 -11.58
C HIS A 156 -11.69 -1.55 -10.14
N LEU A 157 -10.94 -2.14 -9.19
CA LEU A 157 -11.25 -2.02 -7.77
C LEU A 157 -11.32 -0.56 -7.33
N LEU A 158 -10.37 0.27 -7.74
CA LEU A 158 -10.35 1.70 -7.41
C LEU A 158 -11.64 2.41 -7.86
N LEU A 159 -12.05 2.21 -9.12
CA LEU A 159 -13.29 2.77 -9.68
C LEU A 159 -14.54 2.30 -8.94
N GLN A 160 -14.52 1.07 -8.44
CA GLN A 160 -15.62 0.51 -7.65
C GLN A 160 -15.64 0.99 -6.19
N GLY A 161 -14.58 1.64 -5.72
CA GLY A 161 -14.44 2.11 -4.33
C GLY A 161 -13.58 1.20 -3.44
N GLY A 162 -12.70 0.39 -4.02
CA GLY A 162 -11.77 -0.50 -3.32
C GLY A 162 -12.39 -1.79 -2.78
N LYS A 163 -13.68 -2.05 -3.05
CA LYS A 163 -14.31 -3.33 -2.73
C LYS A 163 -13.84 -4.37 -3.73
N ALA A 164 -13.22 -5.45 -3.23
CA ALA A 164 -13.15 -6.69 -3.99
C ALA A 164 -14.58 -7.09 -4.37
N PRO A 165 -14.82 -7.58 -5.61
CA PRO A 165 -16.12 -8.12 -5.96
C PRO A 165 -16.51 -9.15 -4.88
N PRO A 166 -17.78 -9.18 -4.46
CA PRO A 166 -18.20 -10.07 -3.39
C PRO A 166 -17.78 -11.48 -3.80
N ALA A 167 -16.80 -12.05 -3.10
CA ALA A 167 -16.64 -13.50 -3.10
C ALA A 167 -18.05 -14.01 -2.78
N ALA A 168 -18.59 -14.89 -3.63
CA ALA A 168 -20.00 -15.30 -3.70
C ALA A 168 -20.67 -15.77 -2.38
N ALA A 169 -19.98 -15.67 -1.25
CA ALA A 169 -20.35 -16.08 0.09
C ALA A 169 -21.39 -15.21 0.81
N THR A 170 -21.52 -13.90 0.54
CA THR A 170 -22.47 -13.06 1.30
C THR A 170 -23.77 -12.74 0.56
N GLY A 171 -23.84 -12.91 -0.76
CA GLY A 171 -25.04 -12.69 -1.56
C GLY A 171 -25.57 -11.24 -1.60
N ALA A 172 -24.96 -10.32 -0.85
CA ALA A 172 -25.36 -8.92 -0.84
C ALA A 172 -24.91 -8.23 -2.12
N ALA A 173 -25.85 -7.56 -2.81
CA ALA A 173 -25.53 -6.75 -3.98
C ALA A 173 -24.53 -5.63 -3.59
N PRO A 174 -23.61 -5.25 -4.49
CA PRO A 174 -22.74 -4.10 -4.26
C PRO A 174 -23.57 -2.87 -3.91
N LEU A 175 -23.17 -2.13 -2.87
CA LEU A 175 -23.82 -0.89 -2.48
C LEU A 175 -23.71 0.12 -3.64
N GLN A 176 -24.83 0.42 -4.29
CA GLN A 176 -24.88 1.40 -5.35
C GLN A 176 -24.92 2.80 -4.74
N LEU A 177 -23.83 3.54 -4.86
CA LEU A 177 -23.76 4.92 -4.36
C LEU A 177 -24.47 5.88 -5.34
N PRO A 178 -25.35 6.78 -4.85
CA PRO A 178 -25.90 7.85 -5.67
C PRO A 178 -24.79 8.78 -6.19
N ASN A 179 -25.07 9.50 -7.28
CA ASN A 179 -24.15 10.45 -7.88
C ASN A 179 -24.91 11.72 -8.32
N PRO A 180 -24.80 12.87 -7.61
CA PRO A 180 -23.92 13.09 -6.47
C PRO A 180 -24.35 12.32 -5.20
N LEU A 181 -23.38 11.91 -4.39
CA LEU A 181 -23.62 11.38 -3.05
C LEU A 181 -23.70 12.53 -2.04
N LEU A 182 -24.81 12.61 -1.31
CA LEU A 182 -24.98 13.55 -0.21
C LEU A 182 -24.48 12.95 1.12
N LEU A 183 -23.62 13.66 1.83
CA LEU A 183 -22.97 13.24 3.07
C LEU A 183 -23.57 13.91 4.33
N THR A 184 -24.87 14.17 4.35
CA THR A 184 -25.55 14.49 5.62
C THR A 184 -25.74 13.21 6.45
N PRO A 185 -25.88 13.30 7.79
CA PRO A 185 -26.13 12.13 8.62
C PRO A 185 -27.33 11.31 8.16
N GLU A 186 -28.44 11.96 7.82
CA GLU A 186 -29.68 11.27 7.42
C GLU A 186 -29.46 10.49 6.12
N SER A 187 -28.76 11.08 5.14
CA SER A 187 -28.43 10.46 3.86
C SER A 187 -27.49 9.26 4.07
N VAL A 188 -26.44 9.42 4.87
CA VAL A 188 -25.46 8.37 5.14
C VAL A 188 -26.07 7.22 5.94
N LEU A 189 -26.80 7.51 7.02
CA LEU A 189 -27.46 6.51 7.84
C LEU A 189 -28.55 5.78 7.04
N GLY A 190 -29.33 6.51 6.24
CA GLY A 190 -30.32 5.93 5.33
C GLY A 190 -29.70 5.00 4.30
N LEU A 191 -28.56 5.38 3.70
CA LEU A 191 -27.83 4.54 2.75
C LEU A 191 -27.26 3.27 3.41
N LEU A 192 -26.85 3.36 4.67
CA LEU A 192 -26.33 2.24 5.45
C LEU A 192 -27.43 1.37 6.09
N GLY A 193 -28.69 1.81 6.03
CA GLY A 193 -29.80 1.15 6.71
C GLY A 193 -29.69 1.20 8.24
N ILE A 194 -29.04 2.22 8.79
CA ILE A 194 -28.82 2.41 10.23
C ILE A 194 -29.88 3.39 10.75
N THR A 195 -30.59 3.02 11.81
CA THR A 195 -31.58 3.91 12.43
C THR A 195 -30.88 4.96 13.31
N PRO A 196 -31.52 6.11 13.58
CA PRO A 196 -30.96 7.11 14.50
C PRO A 196 -30.61 6.54 15.88
N GLU A 197 -31.42 5.61 16.40
CA GLU A 197 -31.18 4.96 17.69
C GLU A 197 -29.93 4.07 17.66
N ALA A 198 -29.73 3.31 16.57
CA ALA A 198 -28.53 2.51 16.38
C ALA A 198 -27.28 3.37 16.12
N ALA A 199 -27.45 4.56 15.53
CA ALA A 199 -26.37 5.53 15.38
C ALA A 199 -25.96 6.18 16.70
N ALA A 200 -26.90 6.37 17.61
CA ALA A 200 -26.66 6.88 18.96
C ALA A 200 -26.03 5.83 19.90
N ASP A 201 -26.03 4.55 19.54
CA ASP A 201 -25.40 3.49 20.32
C ASP A 201 -23.86 3.56 20.20
N THR A 202 -23.23 4.00 21.27
CA THR A 202 -21.77 4.08 21.40
C THR A 202 -21.15 2.81 22.00
N SER A 203 -21.94 1.75 22.18
CA SER A 203 -21.47 0.50 22.77
C SER A 203 -20.33 -0.10 21.93
N PRO A 204 -19.29 -0.66 22.58
CA PRO A 204 -18.22 -1.36 21.88
C PRO A 204 -18.76 -2.52 21.06
N VAL A 205 -18.38 -2.59 19.78
CA VAL A 205 -18.79 -3.69 18.90
C VAL A 205 -17.84 -4.87 19.11
N PRO A 206 -18.33 -6.06 19.47
CA PRO A 206 -17.45 -7.22 19.57
C PRO A 206 -16.87 -7.56 18.19
N GLY A 207 -15.60 -7.97 18.18
CA GLY A 207 -14.97 -8.53 17.00
C GLY A 207 -15.67 -9.83 16.55
N PRO A 208 -15.43 -10.28 15.30
CA PRO A 208 -15.98 -11.53 14.83
C PRO A 208 -15.63 -12.71 15.73
N GLU A 209 -16.64 -13.55 16.03
CA GLU A 209 -16.50 -14.79 16.79
C GLU A 209 -15.35 -15.66 16.23
N PRO A 210 -14.36 -16.04 17.05
CA PRO A 210 -13.29 -16.92 16.63
C PRO A 210 -13.78 -18.30 16.23
N ARG A 211 -13.15 -18.88 15.20
CA ARG A 211 -13.46 -20.24 14.72
C ARG A 211 -12.36 -21.20 15.14
N PRO A 212 -12.68 -22.46 15.53
CA PRO A 212 -11.67 -23.44 15.85
C PRO A 212 -10.61 -23.57 14.73
N ALA A 213 -9.34 -23.40 15.09
CA ALA A 213 -8.23 -23.43 14.13
C ALA A 213 -8.00 -24.85 13.59
N SER A 214 -8.09 -25.83 14.49
CA SER A 214 -7.81 -27.24 14.23
C SER A 214 -8.57 -28.14 15.20
N GLN A 215 -8.94 -29.33 14.75
CA GLN A 215 -9.51 -30.37 15.62
C GLN A 215 -8.49 -30.90 16.64
N LEU A 216 -7.19 -30.76 16.36
CA LEU A 216 -6.10 -31.22 17.24
C LEU A 216 -5.80 -30.24 18.38
N LEU A 217 -6.21 -28.98 18.23
CA LEU A 217 -6.05 -27.91 19.22
C LEU A 217 -7.43 -27.28 19.44
N PRO A 218 -8.36 -27.99 20.09
CA PRO A 218 -9.77 -27.60 20.14
C PRO A 218 -9.99 -26.23 20.80
N ASP A 219 -9.09 -25.82 21.69
CA ASP A 219 -9.20 -24.51 22.36
C ASP A 219 -8.48 -23.38 21.60
N LEU A 220 -7.69 -23.68 20.55
CA LEU A 220 -7.07 -22.65 19.70
C LEU A 220 -8.02 -22.26 18.58
N CYS A 221 -8.37 -20.99 18.52
CA CYS A 221 -9.27 -20.43 17.53
C CYS A 221 -8.57 -19.38 16.65
N ILE A 222 -8.90 -19.38 15.36
CA ILE A 222 -8.60 -18.29 14.42
C ILE A 222 -9.67 -17.22 14.61
N GLY A 223 -9.24 -16.05 15.07
CA GLY A 223 -10.10 -14.91 15.36
C GLY A 223 -9.56 -14.07 16.50
N ASN A 224 -10.34 -13.06 16.87
CA ASN A 224 -9.95 -12.02 17.83
C ASN A 224 -10.91 -12.01 19.02
N GLY A 225 -11.04 -13.16 19.69
CA GLY A 225 -12.08 -13.40 20.68
C GLY A 225 -12.04 -12.41 21.84
N GLY A 226 -13.18 -11.84 22.20
CA GLY A 226 -13.28 -10.89 23.31
C GLY A 226 -12.63 -9.53 23.05
N LEU A 227 -12.13 -9.28 21.84
CA LEU A 227 -11.74 -7.93 21.42
C LEU A 227 -12.94 -7.17 20.87
N HIS A 228 -12.87 -5.84 20.92
CA HIS A 228 -13.88 -4.95 20.39
C HIS A 228 -13.29 -4.09 19.26
N LEU A 229 -14.13 -3.57 18.39
CA LEU A 229 -13.73 -2.56 17.42
C LEU A 229 -13.49 -1.22 18.12
N THR A 230 -12.58 -0.41 17.57
CA THR A 230 -12.27 0.94 18.07
C THR A 230 -13.37 1.95 17.81
N PHE A 231 -14.36 1.60 16.98
CA PHE A 231 -15.54 2.41 16.68
C PHE A 231 -16.82 1.64 17.03
N PRO A 232 -17.91 2.34 17.39
CA PRO A 232 -19.23 1.73 17.49
C PRO A 232 -19.71 1.21 16.13
N ALA A 233 -20.85 0.52 16.09
CA ALA A 233 -21.35 -0.14 14.89
C ALA A 233 -21.58 0.86 13.76
N ALA A 234 -22.21 1.99 14.07
CA ALA A 234 -22.42 3.07 13.12
C ALA A 234 -21.10 3.69 12.64
N GLY A 235 -20.18 4.01 13.55
CA GLY A 235 -18.86 4.53 13.17
C GLY A 235 -18.08 3.57 12.27
N THR A 236 -18.11 2.27 12.56
CA THR A 236 -17.50 1.22 11.73
C THR A 236 -18.10 1.18 10.31
N ALA A 237 -19.43 1.24 10.21
CA ALA A 237 -20.11 1.26 8.93
C ALA A 237 -19.81 2.54 8.13
N VAL A 238 -19.76 3.70 8.81
CA VAL A 238 -19.38 4.98 8.22
C VAL A 238 -17.93 4.94 7.73
N CYS A 239 -16.97 4.40 8.50
CA CYS A 239 -15.59 4.21 8.03
C CYS A 239 -15.54 3.38 6.74
N GLY A 240 -16.32 2.29 6.65
CA GLY A 240 -16.42 1.46 5.46
C GLY A 240 -17.04 2.17 4.24
N LEU A 241 -18.03 3.04 4.46
CA LEU A 241 -18.59 3.89 3.40
C LEU A 241 -17.58 4.94 2.94
N MET A 242 -16.96 5.66 3.89
CA MET A 242 -16.04 6.74 3.60
C MET A 242 -14.77 6.24 2.89
N ALA A 243 -14.30 5.03 3.17
CA ALA A 243 -13.24 4.39 2.39
C ALA A 243 -13.65 4.23 0.92
N GLN A 244 -14.89 3.81 0.64
CA GLN A 244 -15.41 3.69 -0.74
C GLN A 244 -15.52 5.06 -1.42
N VAL A 245 -16.00 6.07 -0.70
CA VAL A 245 -16.09 7.45 -1.19
C VAL A 245 -14.71 7.99 -1.57
N PHE A 246 -13.72 7.87 -0.68
CA PHE A 246 -12.36 8.32 -0.92
C PHE A 246 -11.71 7.58 -2.10
N ASN A 247 -11.92 6.26 -2.21
CA ASN A 247 -11.42 5.49 -3.36
C ASN A 247 -12.07 5.90 -4.67
N ARG A 248 -13.39 6.17 -4.71
CA ARG A 248 -14.06 6.63 -5.93
C ARG A 248 -13.65 8.03 -6.35
N LEU A 249 -13.51 8.96 -5.40
CA LEU A 249 -12.94 10.28 -5.67
C LEU A 249 -11.49 10.18 -6.15
N THR A 250 -10.68 9.28 -5.57
CA THR A 250 -9.33 8.96 -6.07
C THR A 250 -9.38 8.37 -7.48
N GLY A 251 -10.40 7.57 -7.80
CA GLY A 251 -10.64 7.05 -9.15
C GLY A 251 -10.90 8.15 -10.19
N ASN A 252 -11.52 9.28 -9.80
CA ASN A 252 -11.67 10.43 -10.70
C ASN A 252 -10.31 11.01 -11.13
N ALA A 253 -9.29 10.95 -10.28
CA ALA A 253 -7.94 11.40 -10.61
C ALA A 253 -7.27 10.60 -11.73
N MET A 254 -7.83 9.47 -12.15
CA MET A 254 -7.37 8.79 -13.37
C MET A 254 -7.74 9.55 -14.64
N ARG A 255 -8.71 10.47 -14.58
CA ARG A 255 -9.02 11.39 -15.68
C ARG A 255 -7.82 12.32 -15.88
N GLY A 256 -7.36 12.42 -17.12
CA GLY A 256 -6.14 13.16 -17.44
C GLY A 256 -4.85 12.41 -17.15
N LEU A 257 -4.90 11.22 -16.51
CA LEU A 257 -3.75 10.33 -16.52
C LEU A 257 -3.50 9.94 -17.98
N PRO A 258 -2.27 10.06 -18.49
CA PRO A 258 -1.90 9.64 -19.83
C PRO A 258 -2.55 8.34 -20.30
N ARG A 259 -3.04 8.38 -21.54
CA ARG A 259 -3.11 7.17 -22.39
C ARG A 259 -1.72 6.79 -22.95
N ALA A 260 -0.64 7.39 -22.44
CA ALA A 260 0.70 7.11 -22.92
C ALA A 260 0.91 5.59 -22.95
N PRO A 261 1.39 5.04 -24.08
CA PRO A 261 1.52 3.61 -24.27
C PRO A 261 2.41 3.05 -23.16
N GLY A 262 1.80 2.38 -22.19
CA GLY A 262 2.52 2.01 -20.98
C GLY A 262 1.60 1.92 -19.78
N LEU A 263 1.12 3.03 -19.24
CA LEU A 263 0.65 3.04 -17.84
C LEU A 263 -0.76 2.43 -17.65
N LEU A 264 -1.70 2.72 -18.55
CA LEU A 264 -3.03 2.11 -18.56
C LEU A 264 -3.08 0.98 -19.60
N PRO A 265 -3.73 -0.17 -19.30
CA PRO A 265 -4.02 -1.19 -20.30
C PRO A 265 -4.77 -0.62 -21.51
N GLU A 266 -4.50 -1.14 -22.70
CA GLU A 266 -5.34 -0.88 -23.87
C GLU A 266 -6.79 -1.32 -23.59
N GLY A 267 -7.76 -0.48 -23.94
CA GLY A 267 -9.20 -0.70 -23.71
C GLY A 267 -9.71 -0.23 -22.34
N SER A 268 -8.89 -0.18 -21.28
CA SER A 268 -9.37 0.34 -19.98
C SER A 268 -9.59 1.84 -19.98
N ALA A 269 -8.89 2.56 -20.87
CA ALA A 269 -9.00 4.01 -20.97
C ALA A 269 -10.39 4.45 -21.44
N ASP A 270 -11.03 3.71 -22.35
CA ASP A 270 -12.32 4.11 -22.89
C ASP A 270 -13.42 3.97 -21.83
N ASP A 271 -13.44 2.88 -21.06
CA ASP A 271 -14.37 2.71 -19.94
C ASP A 271 -14.19 3.79 -18.84
N VAL A 272 -12.95 4.16 -18.52
CA VAL A 272 -12.65 5.20 -17.53
C VAL A 272 -13.05 6.60 -18.00
N THR A 273 -12.87 6.89 -19.30
CA THR A 273 -13.20 8.22 -19.87
C THR A 273 -14.69 8.43 -20.14
N VAL A 274 -15.47 7.35 -20.30
CA VAL A 274 -16.91 7.45 -20.63
C VAL A 274 -17.79 7.64 -19.40
N ALA A 275 -17.36 7.18 -18.22
CA ALA A 275 -18.14 7.35 -16.99
C ALA A 275 -18.19 8.84 -16.56
N SER A 276 -19.34 9.30 -16.04
CA SER A 276 -19.44 10.59 -15.35
C SER A 276 -18.59 10.58 -14.07
N PRO A 277 -18.01 11.72 -13.63
CA PRO A 277 -17.21 11.75 -12.41
C PRO A 277 -18.10 11.39 -11.22
N PHE A 278 -17.53 10.67 -10.26
CA PHE A 278 -18.21 10.46 -8.98
C PHE A 278 -18.18 11.77 -8.19
N LEU A 279 -19.34 12.30 -7.84
CA LEU A 279 -19.50 13.58 -7.17
C LEU A 279 -20.01 13.39 -5.76
N VAL A 280 -19.59 14.26 -4.86
CA VAL A 280 -19.98 14.25 -3.44
C VAL A 280 -20.41 15.65 -3.02
N ARG A 281 -21.42 15.75 -2.15
CA ARG A 281 -21.83 17.00 -1.50
C ARG A 281 -21.82 16.77 0.02
N VAL A 282 -21.26 17.72 0.78
CA VAL A 282 -21.28 17.64 2.26
C VAL A 282 -22.59 18.20 2.81
N THR A 283 -23.17 19.20 2.15
CA THR A 283 -24.49 19.77 2.49
C THR A 283 -25.43 19.74 1.27
N PRO A 284 -26.76 19.79 1.45
CA PRO A 284 -27.70 19.72 0.31
C PRO A 284 -27.47 20.82 -0.74
N ASP A 285 -27.18 22.04 -0.28
CA ASP A 285 -26.95 23.21 -1.12
C ASP A 285 -25.47 23.49 -1.42
N GLY A 286 -24.55 22.73 -0.79
CA GLY A 286 -23.11 22.89 -0.95
C GLY A 286 -22.61 22.42 -2.32
N PRO A 287 -21.38 22.80 -2.71
CA PRO A 287 -20.82 22.42 -4.00
C PRO A 287 -20.68 20.90 -4.15
N ALA A 288 -20.88 20.41 -5.37
CA ALA A 288 -20.52 19.04 -5.72
C ALA A 288 -19.01 18.97 -5.98
N VAL A 289 -18.29 18.25 -5.14
CA VAL A 289 -16.84 18.05 -5.25
C VAL A 289 -16.53 16.73 -5.94
N SER A 290 -15.38 16.68 -6.61
CA SER A 290 -14.94 15.50 -7.39
C SER A 290 -13.56 14.97 -7.02
N THR A 291 -12.87 15.63 -6.08
CA THR A 291 -11.53 15.23 -5.60
C THR A 291 -11.56 14.99 -4.09
N VAL A 292 -10.55 14.29 -3.57
CA VAL A 292 -10.46 13.99 -2.13
C VAL A 292 -10.08 15.25 -1.35
N GLU A 293 -9.18 16.07 -1.89
CA GLU A 293 -8.73 17.32 -1.29
C GLU A 293 -9.85 18.38 -1.22
N ASP A 294 -10.76 18.42 -2.19
CA ASP A 294 -11.95 19.27 -2.12
C ASP A 294 -12.92 18.75 -1.07
N LEU A 295 -13.14 17.43 -0.97
CA LEU A 295 -13.96 16.85 0.09
C LEU A 295 -13.38 17.16 1.49
N VAL A 296 -12.08 17.02 1.67
CA VAL A 296 -11.37 17.37 2.91
C VAL A 296 -11.59 18.85 3.23
N ARG A 297 -11.47 19.75 2.25
CA ARG A 297 -11.73 21.18 2.43
C ARG A 297 -13.18 21.49 2.81
N GLU A 298 -14.14 20.82 2.18
CA GLU A 298 -15.57 21.00 2.49
C GLU A 298 -15.89 20.50 3.90
N LEU A 299 -15.32 19.35 4.33
CA LEU A 299 -15.45 18.86 5.70
C LEU A 299 -14.85 19.87 6.70
N GLU A 300 -13.64 20.39 6.47
CA GLU A 300 -13.07 21.45 7.32
C GLU A 300 -13.97 22.69 7.38
N GLY A 301 -14.55 23.07 6.23
CA GLY A 301 -15.50 24.18 6.13
C GLY A 301 -16.80 23.97 6.92
N GLN A 302 -17.20 22.72 7.15
CA GLN A 302 -18.31 22.34 8.04
C GLN A 302 -17.90 22.18 9.52
N GLY A 303 -16.65 22.52 9.87
CA GLY A 303 -16.17 22.47 11.25
C GLY A 303 -15.68 21.10 11.71
N TYR A 304 -15.46 20.14 10.80
CA TYR A 304 -14.76 18.91 11.16
C TYR A 304 -13.28 19.19 11.42
N GLU A 305 -12.74 18.53 12.42
CA GLU A 305 -11.30 18.45 12.61
C GLU A 305 -10.74 17.25 11.85
N ILE A 306 -9.67 17.47 11.09
CA ILE A 306 -9.03 16.43 10.29
C ILE A 306 -7.58 16.27 10.75
N GLU A 307 -7.29 15.08 11.27
CA GLU A 307 -5.95 14.69 11.68
C GLU A 307 -5.36 13.70 10.67
N ILE A 308 -4.15 13.97 10.18
CA ILE A 308 -3.41 13.06 9.29
C ILE A 308 -2.15 12.62 9.99
N THR A 309 -2.01 11.31 10.23
CA THR A 309 -0.86 10.73 10.96
C THR A 309 -0.26 9.57 10.18
N LEU A 310 1.05 9.37 10.30
CA LEU A 310 1.70 8.13 9.84
C LEU A 310 1.95 7.25 11.04
N ARG A 311 1.40 6.04 11.01
CA ARG A 311 1.49 5.10 12.13
C ARG A 311 2.16 3.82 11.68
N SER A 312 2.90 3.18 12.59
CA SER A 312 3.30 1.79 12.42
C SER A 312 3.03 0.96 13.67
N ASN A 313 2.57 -0.27 13.45
CA ASN A 313 2.20 -1.25 14.47
C ASN A 313 2.85 -2.60 14.14
N ILE A 314 2.98 -3.49 15.11
CA ILE A 314 3.41 -4.87 14.83
C ILE A 314 2.37 -5.53 13.91
N THR A 315 2.80 -6.00 12.74
CA THR A 315 1.88 -6.66 11.81
C THR A 315 1.50 -8.05 12.28
N SER A 316 0.24 -8.38 12.07
CA SER A 316 -0.32 -9.72 12.21
C SER A 316 -1.02 -10.17 10.92
N PHE A 317 -0.97 -9.36 9.85
CA PHE A 317 -1.70 -9.60 8.61
C PHE A 317 -3.19 -9.89 8.81
N SER A 318 -3.79 -9.18 9.76
CA SER A 318 -5.19 -9.37 10.17
C SER A 318 -5.51 -10.75 10.73
N TYR A 319 -4.54 -11.65 10.88
CA TYR A 319 -4.72 -12.89 11.62
C TYR A 319 -4.84 -12.57 13.11
N GLY A 320 -5.88 -13.14 13.72
CA GLY A 320 -6.01 -13.24 15.15
C GLY A 320 -5.93 -14.70 15.54
N LEU A 321 -5.28 -14.99 16.67
CA LEU A 321 -5.38 -16.27 17.33
C LEU A 321 -5.85 -16.00 18.76
N SER A 322 -6.79 -16.81 19.23
CA SER A 322 -7.32 -16.70 20.59
C SER A 322 -7.46 -18.10 21.17
N VAL A 323 -7.31 -18.21 22.49
CA VAL A 323 -7.56 -19.45 23.24
C VAL A 323 -8.72 -19.21 24.19
N ARG A 324 -9.61 -20.19 24.34
CA ARG A 324 -10.67 -20.11 25.33
C ARG A 324 -10.11 -20.37 26.74
N ALA A 325 -10.37 -19.45 27.66
CA ALA A 325 -9.99 -19.59 29.07
C ALA A 325 -10.96 -20.51 29.83
N GLU A 326 -10.56 -20.97 31.02
CA GLU A 326 -11.37 -21.85 31.87
C GLU A 326 -12.66 -21.18 32.35
N ASP A 327 -12.65 -19.85 32.53
CA ASP A 327 -13.81 -19.02 32.89
C ASP A 327 -14.76 -18.77 31.70
N GLY A 328 -14.45 -19.32 30.53
CA GLY A 328 -15.21 -19.12 29.29
C GLY A 328 -14.83 -17.87 28.51
N GLY A 329 -13.94 -17.02 29.05
CA GLY A 329 -13.39 -15.85 28.38
C GLY A 329 -12.39 -16.18 27.28
N TRP A 330 -11.78 -15.13 26.70
CA TRP A 330 -10.81 -15.25 25.62
C TRP A 330 -9.44 -14.72 26.03
N LEU A 331 -8.41 -15.50 25.74
CA LEU A 331 -7.01 -15.09 25.81
C LEU A 331 -6.49 -14.85 24.40
N GLN A 332 -6.04 -13.63 24.12
CA GLN A 332 -5.37 -13.34 22.85
C GLN A 332 -4.02 -14.03 22.80
N VAL A 333 -3.71 -14.69 21.69
CA VAL A 333 -2.38 -15.21 21.38
C VAL A 333 -1.68 -14.15 20.54
N PRO A 334 -0.65 -13.47 21.07
CA PRO A 334 0.04 -12.44 20.32
C PRO A 334 0.81 -13.05 19.14
N ILE A 335 0.58 -12.53 17.94
CA ILE A 335 1.23 -12.99 16.70
C ILE A 335 2.02 -11.83 16.11
N ALA A 336 3.25 -12.11 15.73
CA ALA A 336 4.09 -11.17 15.01
C ALA A 336 4.89 -11.91 13.94
N TYR A 337 5.26 -11.22 12.88
CA TYR A 337 6.11 -11.78 11.83
C TYR A 337 7.57 -11.39 12.04
N PRO A 338 8.45 -12.30 12.46
CA PRO A 338 9.86 -11.99 12.61
C PRO A 338 10.52 -11.83 11.24
N LEU A 339 11.34 -10.80 11.10
CA LEU A 339 12.15 -10.52 9.91
C LEU A 339 13.62 -10.52 10.27
N ARG A 340 14.42 -11.07 9.36
CA ARG A 340 15.87 -10.90 9.39
C ARG A 340 16.18 -9.50 8.89
N THR A 341 16.92 -8.74 9.68
CA THR A 341 17.26 -7.34 9.34
C THR A 341 18.44 -7.25 8.37
N GLY A 342 19.24 -8.33 8.28
CA GLY A 342 20.55 -8.29 7.64
C GLY A 342 21.60 -7.55 8.47
N LEU A 343 21.24 -7.05 9.66
CA LEU A 343 22.17 -6.48 10.63
C LEU A 343 22.73 -7.60 11.51
N TRP A 344 23.99 -7.46 11.89
CA TRP A 344 24.65 -8.41 12.80
C TRP A 344 25.00 -7.74 14.13
N ALA A 345 24.82 -8.47 15.22
CA ALA A 345 25.27 -8.09 16.55
C ALA A 345 26.09 -9.22 17.16
N ARG A 346 26.92 -8.91 18.18
CA ARG A 346 27.55 -9.95 19.01
C ARG A 346 26.73 -10.15 20.28
N ASP A 347 26.48 -11.41 20.65
CA ASP A 347 25.89 -11.73 21.95
C ASP A 347 26.89 -11.56 23.11
N GLU A 348 26.43 -11.77 24.35
CA GLU A 348 27.26 -11.70 25.57
C GLU A 348 28.46 -12.67 25.54
N ARG A 349 28.42 -13.72 24.72
CA ARG A 349 29.49 -14.70 24.55
C ARG A 349 30.38 -14.38 23.34
N GLY A 350 30.19 -13.23 22.70
CA GLY A 350 30.93 -12.78 21.54
C GLY A 350 30.53 -13.44 20.21
N ARG A 351 29.47 -14.25 20.16
CA ARG A 351 29.01 -14.91 18.92
C ARG A 351 28.25 -13.91 18.06
N THR A 352 28.53 -13.93 16.75
CA THR A 352 27.78 -13.11 15.79
C THR A 352 26.39 -13.71 15.57
N LEU A 353 25.35 -12.90 15.75
CA LEU A 353 23.95 -13.23 15.53
C LEU A 353 23.34 -12.26 14.53
N ASP A 354 22.45 -12.77 13.70
CA ASP A 354 21.55 -11.94 12.88
C ASP A 354 20.52 -11.29 13.79
N VAL A 355 20.34 -9.97 13.65
CA VAL A 355 19.33 -9.24 14.40
C VAL A 355 17.97 -9.51 13.76
N LEU A 356 17.07 -10.10 14.53
CA LEU A 356 15.67 -10.24 14.12
C LEU A 356 14.89 -9.03 14.59
N THR A 357 14.01 -8.50 13.74
CA THR A 357 12.98 -7.52 14.10
C THR A 357 11.60 -8.11 13.91
N LEU A 358 10.56 -7.45 14.42
CA LEU A 358 9.18 -7.76 14.05
C LEU A 358 8.78 -6.85 12.89
N MET A 359 8.11 -7.41 11.88
CA MET A 359 7.65 -6.62 10.74
C MET A 359 6.57 -5.62 11.19
N PRO A 360 6.75 -4.32 10.93
CA PRO A 360 5.67 -3.37 11.12
C PRO A 360 4.69 -3.41 9.95
N HIS A 361 3.41 -3.14 10.23
CA HIS A 361 2.45 -2.58 9.28
C HIS A 361 2.52 -1.08 9.43
N ALA A 362 2.59 -0.33 8.33
CA ALA A 362 2.47 1.12 8.38
C ALA A 362 1.42 1.62 7.38
N SER A 363 0.69 2.65 7.80
CA SER A 363 -0.33 3.30 7.00
C SER A 363 -0.44 4.78 7.38
N VAL A 364 -0.88 5.59 6.41
CA VAL A 364 -1.29 6.97 6.69
C VAL A 364 -2.74 6.95 7.13
N VAL A 365 -3.03 7.39 8.34
CA VAL A 365 -4.36 7.41 8.94
C VAL A 365 -4.91 8.83 8.84
N VAL A 366 -6.13 8.95 8.30
CA VAL A 366 -6.91 10.20 8.29
C VAL A 366 -8.08 10.00 9.24
N SER A 367 -8.09 10.74 10.35
CA SER A 367 -9.18 10.78 11.31
C SER A 367 -9.99 12.04 11.08
N VAL A 368 -11.32 11.92 11.02
CA VAL A 368 -12.26 13.03 10.85
C VAL A 368 -13.21 13.00 12.03
N THR A 369 -13.18 14.05 12.85
CA THR A 369 -14.01 14.17 14.05
C THR A 369 -14.93 15.38 13.95
N GLY A 370 -16.21 15.17 14.26
CA GLY A 370 -17.21 16.23 14.25
C GLY A 370 -16.96 17.23 15.38
N GLY A 371 -16.73 18.50 15.02
CA GLY A 371 -16.49 19.59 15.96
C GLY A 371 -17.75 20.03 16.71
N GLY A 372 -18.29 19.18 17.57
CA GLY A 372 -19.16 19.65 18.65
C GLY A 372 -18.31 20.43 19.66
N PRO A 373 -18.61 21.71 19.96
CA PRO A 373 -17.82 22.53 20.90
C PRO A 373 -17.68 21.97 22.33
N GLY A 374 -18.38 20.88 22.66
CA GLY A 374 -18.31 20.18 23.96
C GLY A 374 -17.79 18.73 23.91
N GLY A 375 -17.36 18.21 22.75
CA GLY A 375 -17.08 16.77 22.57
C GLY A 375 -15.69 16.29 22.99
N ARG A 376 -14.71 17.19 23.17
CA ARG A 376 -13.39 16.83 23.71
C ARG A 376 -13.43 16.68 25.24
N GLY A 377 -14.35 15.84 25.73
CA GLY A 377 -14.19 15.19 27.03
C GLY A 377 -13.11 14.13 26.88
N GLY A 378 -11.85 14.54 27.01
CA GLY A 378 -10.74 13.61 27.10
C GLY A 378 -11.11 12.51 28.11
N GLY A 379 -11.04 11.26 27.66
CA GLY A 379 -11.16 10.08 28.51
C GLY A 379 -9.97 9.96 29.45
N ASP A 380 -9.80 10.96 30.31
CA ASP A 380 -9.10 10.81 31.57
C ASP A 380 -10.16 10.37 32.59
N SER A 381 -10.00 9.15 33.06
CA SER A 381 -10.88 8.48 33.99
C SER A 381 -10.99 9.25 35.31
N GLY A 382 -12.18 9.77 35.63
CA GLY A 382 -12.64 9.92 37.01
C GLY A 382 -13.23 11.28 37.42
N GLY A 383 -14.56 11.33 37.56
CA GLY A 383 -15.25 12.33 38.36
C GLY A 383 -16.77 12.33 38.14
N PRO A 384 -17.60 11.96 39.13
CA PRO A 384 -19.04 12.14 39.06
C PRO A 384 -19.44 13.55 39.54
N ASP A 385 -20.64 13.97 39.10
CA ASP A 385 -21.45 15.08 39.60
C ASP A 385 -21.14 16.50 39.11
N SER A 386 -21.90 16.95 38.12
CA SER A 386 -22.68 18.19 38.26
C SER A 386 -23.80 18.25 37.20
N GLY A 387 -25.04 18.38 37.69
CA GLY A 387 -26.24 18.34 36.89
C GLY A 387 -26.77 19.71 36.46
N GLY A 388 -27.70 19.65 35.51
CA GLY A 388 -28.90 20.49 35.50
C GLY A 388 -28.81 21.82 34.75
N GLY A 389 -29.12 21.80 33.47
CA GLY A 389 -29.44 23.00 32.69
C GLY A 389 -30.20 22.66 31.41
N GLY A 390 -31.51 22.43 31.52
CA GLY A 390 -32.40 22.18 30.38
C GLY A 390 -32.69 23.47 29.61
N GLY A 391 -32.23 23.53 28.37
CA GLY A 391 -32.60 24.54 27.40
C GLY A 391 -33.12 23.87 26.14
N ASP A 392 -34.44 23.88 25.95
CA ASP A 392 -35.14 23.36 24.78
C ASP A 392 -34.94 24.29 23.58
N GLY A 393 -33.76 24.22 22.95
CA GLY A 393 -33.46 24.86 21.68
C GLY A 393 -33.69 23.90 20.51
N ALA A 394 -34.93 23.72 20.08
CA ALA A 394 -35.29 22.95 18.89
C ALA A 394 -34.99 23.72 17.59
N GLY A 395 -33.77 24.23 17.45
CA GLY A 395 -33.23 24.73 16.19
C GLY A 395 -32.41 23.60 15.57
N GLY A 396 -32.78 23.16 14.37
CA GLY A 396 -32.20 22.00 13.71
C GLY A 396 -30.69 22.16 13.50
N ASP A 397 -29.92 21.62 14.43
CA ASP A 397 -28.53 21.27 14.21
C ASP A 397 -28.53 20.16 13.17
N GLY A 398 -28.35 20.53 11.90
CA GLY A 398 -28.00 19.58 10.85
C GLY A 398 -26.77 18.82 11.35
N GLY A 399 -27.00 17.59 11.81
CA GLY A 399 -26.01 16.86 12.57
C GLY A 399 -24.71 16.71 11.78
N LEU A 400 -23.60 16.60 12.48
CA LEU A 400 -22.37 16.13 11.86
C LEU A 400 -22.46 14.61 11.68
N LEU A 401 -21.79 14.11 10.65
CA LEU A 401 -21.54 12.70 10.46
C LEU A 401 -20.88 12.11 11.72
N PRO A 402 -21.16 10.84 12.04
CA PRO A 402 -20.37 10.12 13.03
C PRO A 402 -18.87 10.19 12.69
N ASP A 403 -18.05 10.29 13.73
CA ASP A 403 -16.60 10.25 13.61
C ASP A 403 -16.15 9.02 12.82
N PHE A 404 -15.16 9.20 11.96
CA PHE A 404 -14.61 8.11 11.17
C PHE A 404 -13.11 8.26 10.99
N ALA A 405 -12.45 7.12 10.77
CA ALA A 405 -11.04 7.08 10.43
C ALA A 405 -10.80 6.13 9.25
N LEU A 406 -9.87 6.53 8.39
CA LEU A 406 -9.45 5.78 7.21
C LEU A 406 -7.96 5.50 7.29
N GLU A 407 -7.52 4.35 6.80
CA GLU A 407 -6.11 4.08 6.57
C GLU A 407 -5.80 4.01 5.08
N TRP A 408 -4.66 4.55 4.69
CA TRP A 408 -4.11 4.46 3.36
C TRP A 408 -2.83 3.63 3.36
N CYS A 409 -2.80 2.57 2.54
CA CYS A 409 -1.60 1.77 2.28
C CYS A 409 -1.75 0.89 1.03
N LEU A 410 -0.64 0.29 0.59
CA LEU A 410 -0.64 -0.89 -0.27
C LEU A 410 -0.98 -2.13 0.57
N ASN A 411 -2.21 -2.64 0.45
CA ASN A 411 -2.68 -3.75 1.25
C ASN A 411 -2.23 -5.12 0.68
N ILE A 412 -2.46 -6.22 1.41
CA ILE A 412 -2.03 -7.58 1.02
C ILE A 412 -2.69 -8.13 -0.25
N ASN A 413 -3.82 -7.58 -0.70
CA ASN A 413 -4.43 -7.95 -1.99
C ASN A 413 -3.82 -7.16 -3.17
N GLY A 414 -2.91 -6.23 -2.83
CA GLY A 414 -2.19 -5.26 -3.65
C GLY A 414 -3.02 -4.22 -4.36
N PHE A 415 -4.20 -3.95 -3.82
CA PHE A 415 -4.81 -2.66 -3.97
C PHE A 415 -4.08 -1.64 -3.08
N THR A 416 -3.58 -0.58 -3.69
CA THR A 416 -3.20 0.64 -2.97
C THR A 416 -4.42 1.53 -2.87
N GLY A 417 -4.74 2.06 -1.69
CA GLY A 417 -5.84 2.98 -1.54
C GLY A 417 -6.33 3.08 -0.10
N TRP A 418 -7.57 3.52 0.05
CA TRP A 418 -8.22 3.77 1.33
C TRP A 418 -8.95 2.53 1.84
N GLY A 419 -8.70 2.18 3.10
CA GLY A 419 -9.41 1.17 3.87
C GLY A 419 -10.08 1.78 5.10
N SER A 420 -11.07 1.07 5.65
CA SER A 420 -11.67 1.43 6.94
C SER A 420 -10.64 1.27 8.06
N TYR A 421 -10.44 2.30 8.88
CA TYR A 421 -9.63 2.19 10.10
C TYR A 421 -10.49 1.87 11.34
N SER A 422 -11.40 0.92 11.18
CA SER A 422 -12.18 0.30 12.26
C SER A 422 -11.42 -0.92 12.80
N CYS A 423 -10.29 -0.68 13.46
CA CYS A 423 -9.43 -1.74 13.94
C CYS A 423 -10.04 -2.45 15.15
N LEU A 424 -9.57 -3.67 15.42
CA LEU A 424 -9.80 -4.30 16.72
C LEU A 424 -8.84 -3.69 17.73
N ASP A 425 -9.34 -3.36 18.92
CA ASP A 425 -8.54 -2.91 20.04
C ASP A 425 -7.67 -4.07 20.55
N ARG A 426 -6.48 -4.17 19.96
CA ARG A 426 -5.44 -5.10 20.36
C ARG A 426 -4.47 -4.34 21.24
N ALA A 427 -4.73 -4.32 22.54
CA ALA A 427 -3.87 -3.62 23.49
C ALA A 427 -2.38 -3.95 23.30
N TRP A 428 -2.01 -5.18 22.93
CA TRP A 428 -0.62 -5.62 22.69
C TRP A 428 -0.02 -5.24 21.33
N ALA A 429 -0.82 -4.82 20.34
CA ALA A 429 -0.39 -4.55 18.96
C ALA A 429 -0.62 -3.10 18.52
N ALA A 430 -1.76 -2.53 18.90
CA ALA A 430 -2.26 -1.24 18.43
C ALA A 430 -2.57 -0.28 19.60
N GLY A 431 -2.40 -0.70 20.85
CA GLY A 431 -2.49 0.20 21.99
C GLY A 431 -1.42 1.31 21.89
N ALA A 432 -1.73 2.50 22.44
CA ALA A 432 -0.83 3.65 22.41
C ALA A 432 0.64 3.34 22.81
N PRO A 433 0.94 2.44 23.77
CA PRO A 433 2.33 2.08 24.10
C PRO A 433 3.07 1.28 23.02
N PHE A 434 2.34 0.65 22.10
CA PHE A 434 2.86 -0.30 21.10
C PHE A 434 2.75 0.21 19.66
N GLN A 435 2.02 1.30 19.45
CA GLN A 435 1.94 2.02 18.21
C GLN A 435 3.05 3.07 18.13
N THR A 436 3.71 3.15 16.97
CA THR A 436 4.69 4.19 16.69
C THR A 436 4.08 5.26 15.80
N LEU A 437 4.17 6.52 16.22
CA LEU A 437 3.88 7.68 15.38
C LEU A 437 5.15 8.13 14.66
N HIS A 438 5.04 8.33 13.36
CA HIS A 438 6.13 8.82 12.52
C HIS A 438 5.85 10.25 12.09
N ASN A 439 6.90 11.04 11.99
CA ASN A 439 6.80 12.42 11.55
C ASN A 439 6.39 12.49 10.06
N LEU A 440 5.30 13.21 9.76
CA LEU A 440 4.85 13.58 8.41
C LEU A 440 5.10 15.06 8.07
N GLY A 441 5.84 15.77 8.93
CA GLY A 441 6.01 17.21 8.86
C GLY A 441 4.87 17.95 9.55
N ASP A 442 4.88 19.28 9.46
CA ASP A 442 3.82 20.12 10.00
C ASP A 442 2.60 20.10 9.07
N LEU A 443 1.54 19.44 9.52
CA LEU A 443 0.24 19.36 8.85
C LEU A 443 -0.83 20.20 9.55
N SER A 444 -0.43 21.21 10.36
CA SER A 444 -1.37 22.12 11.02
C SER A 444 -2.11 23.04 10.03
N ALA A 445 -1.47 23.39 8.91
CA ALA A 445 -2.08 24.19 7.85
C ALA A 445 -2.94 23.35 6.91
N ALA A 446 -4.13 23.85 6.55
CA ALA A 446 -5.05 23.18 5.61
C ALA A 446 -4.39 22.87 4.26
N ALA A 447 -3.57 23.77 3.72
CA ALA A 447 -2.83 23.55 2.49
C ALA A 447 -1.84 22.37 2.58
N ALA A 448 -1.22 22.15 3.74
CA ALA A 448 -0.32 21.02 3.96
C ALA A 448 -1.09 19.69 4.02
N ARG A 449 -2.27 19.66 4.68
CA ARG A 449 -3.17 18.49 4.67
C ARG A 449 -3.69 18.17 3.27
N GLN A 450 -4.13 19.19 2.52
CA GLN A 450 -4.56 19.03 1.13
C GLN A 450 -3.42 18.47 0.27
N ARG A 451 -2.20 19.00 0.40
CA ARG A 451 -1.03 18.45 -0.31
C ARG A 451 -0.79 16.99 0.06
N ALA A 452 -0.82 16.63 1.35
CA ALA A 452 -0.64 15.25 1.79
C ALA A 452 -1.67 14.30 1.13
N VAL A 453 -2.95 14.67 1.14
CA VAL A 453 -4.03 13.90 0.50
C VAL A 453 -3.81 13.78 -1.01
N ARG A 454 -3.41 14.86 -1.69
CA ARG A 454 -3.06 14.82 -3.12
C ARG A 454 -1.92 13.86 -3.41
N MET A 455 -0.91 13.76 -2.55
CA MET A 455 0.17 12.78 -2.69
C MET A 455 -0.34 11.35 -2.55
N LEU A 456 -1.25 11.08 -1.61
CA LEU A 456 -1.87 9.76 -1.45
C LEU A 456 -2.70 9.39 -2.68
N THR A 457 -3.47 10.34 -3.23
CA THR A 457 -4.23 10.17 -4.49
C THR A 457 -3.30 9.83 -5.66
N ALA A 458 -2.23 10.60 -5.87
CA ALA A 458 -1.26 10.37 -6.94
C ALA A 458 -0.58 8.99 -6.81
N ALA A 459 -0.14 8.63 -5.61
CA ALA A 459 0.46 7.33 -5.33
C ALA A 459 -0.52 6.18 -5.59
N THR A 460 -1.78 6.33 -5.17
CA THR A 460 -2.84 5.33 -5.40
C THR A 460 -3.01 5.04 -6.88
N VAL A 461 -3.16 6.10 -7.69
CA VAL A 461 -3.38 5.96 -9.13
C VAL A 461 -2.17 5.30 -9.79
N VAL A 462 -0.96 5.79 -9.54
CA VAL A 462 0.24 5.31 -10.25
C VAL A 462 0.62 3.88 -9.82
N VAL A 463 0.56 3.55 -8.53
CA VAL A 463 0.92 2.21 -8.05
C VAL A 463 -0.08 1.17 -8.55
N ASN A 464 -1.39 1.44 -8.48
CA ASN A 464 -2.39 0.52 -9.02
C ASN A 464 -2.27 0.39 -10.55
N ALA A 465 -1.95 1.48 -11.26
CA ALA A 465 -1.74 1.44 -12.70
C ALA A 465 -0.50 0.61 -13.08
N ALA A 466 0.61 0.77 -12.34
CA ALA A 466 1.79 -0.07 -12.51
C ALA A 466 1.48 -1.56 -12.25
N GLY A 467 0.74 -1.86 -11.17
CA GLY A 467 0.29 -3.21 -10.84
C GLY A 467 -0.56 -3.84 -11.95
N GLN A 468 -1.51 -3.07 -12.49
CA GLN A 468 -2.37 -3.48 -13.59
C GLN A 468 -1.59 -3.67 -14.90
N ARG A 469 -0.80 -2.68 -15.31
CA ARG A 469 0.04 -2.69 -16.52
C ARG A 469 0.90 -3.94 -16.58
N ASP A 470 1.60 -4.20 -15.48
CA ASP A 470 2.55 -5.30 -15.39
C ASP A 470 1.88 -6.62 -15.03
N ARG A 471 0.54 -6.64 -14.90
CA ARG A 471 -0.30 -7.80 -14.57
C ARG A 471 0.25 -8.54 -13.35
N LEU A 472 0.64 -7.78 -12.35
CA LEU A 472 1.27 -8.34 -11.16
C LEU A 472 0.25 -9.09 -10.32
N LEU A 473 0.66 -10.26 -9.85
CA LEU A 473 -0.15 -11.05 -8.92
C LEU A 473 -0.41 -10.23 -7.65
N PHE A 474 -1.67 -10.22 -7.20
CA PHE A 474 -2.15 -9.40 -6.08
C PHE A 474 -1.72 -7.95 -6.26
N GLY A 475 -1.99 -7.34 -7.42
CA GLY A 475 -1.70 -5.92 -7.71
C GLY A 475 -0.25 -5.48 -7.54
N GLY A 476 0.69 -6.41 -7.32
CA GLY A 476 2.09 -6.11 -7.04
C GLY A 476 2.49 -6.14 -5.57
N TYR A 477 1.63 -6.54 -4.62
CA TYR A 477 2.03 -6.69 -3.22
C TYR A 477 3.22 -7.64 -3.07
N GLY A 478 4.29 -7.20 -2.42
CA GLY A 478 5.57 -7.92 -2.30
C GLY A 478 6.56 -7.62 -3.42
N TYR A 479 6.12 -7.20 -4.62
CA TYR A 479 7.00 -6.75 -5.70
C TYR A 479 7.12 -5.23 -5.72
N LEU A 480 6.01 -4.50 -5.90
CA LEU A 480 5.94 -3.03 -5.83
C LEU A 480 6.09 -2.50 -4.39
N GLY A 481 6.56 -3.34 -3.47
CA GLY A 481 6.63 -3.10 -2.04
C GLY A 481 5.45 -3.70 -1.29
N VAL A 482 5.37 -3.35 -0.02
CA VAL A 482 4.23 -3.64 0.87
C VAL A 482 3.68 -2.34 1.46
N CYS A 483 2.75 -2.45 2.41
CA CYS A 483 2.16 -1.31 3.12
C CYS A 483 3.23 -0.33 3.63
N LEU A 484 4.31 -0.86 4.21
CA LEU A 484 5.44 -0.08 4.70
C LEU A 484 6.13 0.76 3.61
N ASP A 485 6.44 0.18 2.45
CA ASP A 485 7.14 0.88 1.37
C ASP A 485 6.28 2.01 0.78
N SER A 486 4.97 1.77 0.65
CA SER A 486 4.02 2.79 0.16
C SER A 486 3.99 3.99 1.11
N ALA A 487 3.91 3.75 2.42
CA ALA A 487 3.92 4.81 3.44
C ALA A 487 5.29 5.52 3.54
N ALA A 488 6.38 4.79 3.31
CA ALA A 488 7.74 5.34 3.28
C ALA A 488 7.93 6.33 2.14
N ALA A 489 7.39 6.04 0.96
CA ALA A 489 7.43 6.96 -0.17
C ALA A 489 6.69 8.27 0.15
N ILE A 490 5.53 8.19 0.81
CA ILE A 490 4.78 9.38 1.25
C ILE A 490 5.59 10.18 2.28
N GLN A 491 6.13 9.52 3.31
CA GLN A 491 6.92 10.18 4.35
C GLN A 491 8.13 10.90 3.76
N GLN A 492 8.87 10.20 2.89
CA GLN A 492 10.05 10.74 2.21
C GLN A 492 9.70 11.94 1.33
N ALA A 493 8.53 11.91 0.67
CA ALA A 493 8.12 13.00 -0.19
C ALA A 493 7.66 14.26 0.56
N LEU A 494 7.02 14.07 1.73
CA LEU A 494 6.55 15.17 2.57
C LEU A 494 7.65 15.78 3.44
N THR A 495 8.56 14.95 3.96
CA THR A 495 9.54 15.37 4.98
C THR A 495 10.99 15.40 4.50
N GLY A 496 11.29 14.80 3.34
CA GLY A 496 12.66 14.57 2.89
C GLY A 496 13.40 13.46 3.65
N GLY A 497 12.75 12.78 4.59
CA GLY A 497 13.30 11.66 5.35
C GLY A 497 12.34 10.47 5.47
N CYS A 498 12.89 9.32 5.80
CA CYS A 498 12.13 8.10 6.04
C CYS A 498 12.57 7.50 7.37
N SER A 499 11.63 7.22 8.26
CA SER A 499 11.90 6.50 9.52
C SER A 499 11.40 5.06 9.52
N LEU A 500 10.73 4.63 8.44
CA LEU A 500 10.19 3.28 8.30
C LEU A 500 11.26 2.25 7.94
N TYR A 501 11.12 1.04 8.48
CA TYR A 501 12.03 -0.09 8.29
C TYR A 501 11.34 -1.44 8.59
N PRO A 502 11.67 -2.54 7.90
CA PRO A 502 12.59 -2.64 6.74
C PRO A 502 11.88 -2.35 5.42
N LEU A 503 12.47 -1.54 4.55
CA LEU A 503 11.95 -1.34 3.20
C LEU A 503 12.32 -2.52 2.31
N ILE A 504 11.31 -3.20 1.78
CA ILE A 504 11.45 -4.40 0.96
C ILE A 504 11.23 -4.15 -0.52
N LEU A 505 11.00 -2.89 -0.92
CA LEU A 505 10.97 -2.48 -2.31
C LEU A 505 12.31 -2.78 -3.01
N GLY A 506 12.30 -3.82 -3.86
CA GLY A 506 13.47 -4.24 -4.62
C GLY A 506 13.85 -3.26 -5.74
N GLY A 507 15.11 -3.33 -6.20
CA GLY A 507 15.67 -2.40 -7.19
C GLY A 507 14.89 -2.35 -8.51
N ASP A 508 14.52 -3.49 -9.08
CA ASP A 508 13.72 -3.57 -10.31
C ASP A 508 12.34 -2.92 -10.15
N ALA A 509 11.65 -3.21 -9.04
CA ALA A 509 10.35 -2.64 -8.74
C ALA A 509 10.43 -1.13 -8.50
N LYS A 510 11.48 -0.69 -7.79
CA LYS A 510 11.79 0.73 -7.57
C LYS A 510 11.96 1.48 -8.89
N MET A 511 12.76 0.95 -9.81
CA MET A 511 12.94 1.55 -11.14
C MET A 511 11.64 1.54 -11.95
N GLY A 512 10.86 0.46 -11.86
CA GLY A 512 9.55 0.35 -12.51
C GLY A 512 8.54 1.39 -12.00
N LEU A 513 8.54 1.69 -10.70
CA LEU A 513 7.71 2.74 -10.10
C LEU A 513 8.20 4.14 -10.48
N ILE A 514 9.52 4.38 -10.48
CA ILE A 514 10.11 5.65 -10.95
C ILE A 514 9.67 5.93 -12.40
N ALA A 515 9.77 4.92 -13.28
CA ALA A 515 9.32 5.04 -14.66
C ALA A 515 7.81 5.30 -14.73
N ALA A 516 6.99 4.59 -13.94
CA ALA A 516 5.54 4.83 -13.90
C ALA A 516 5.18 6.27 -13.49
N TYR A 517 5.88 6.86 -12.51
CA TYR A 517 5.70 8.27 -12.15
C TYR A 517 6.18 9.23 -13.24
N GLN A 518 7.27 8.90 -13.95
CA GLN A 518 7.75 9.68 -15.10
C GLN A 518 6.74 9.66 -16.25
N ASP A 519 6.17 8.50 -16.56
CA ASP A 519 5.15 8.34 -17.59
C ASP A 519 3.92 9.21 -17.27
N ALA A 520 3.48 9.18 -16.00
CA ALA A 520 2.36 9.99 -15.51
C ALA A 520 2.63 11.51 -15.65
N GLN A 521 3.89 11.94 -15.46
CA GLN A 521 4.30 13.33 -15.67
C GLN A 521 4.45 13.71 -17.14
N ALA A 522 5.04 12.86 -17.97
CA ALA A 522 5.41 13.21 -19.35
C ALA A 522 4.20 13.57 -20.20
N ALA A 523 3.08 12.91 -19.96
CA ALA A 523 1.86 13.19 -20.73
C ALA A 523 1.22 14.53 -20.41
N SER A 524 1.44 15.03 -19.20
CA SER A 524 1.03 16.38 -18.82
C SER A 524 1.70 17.45 -19.69
N ALA A 525 2.92 17.19 -20.16
CA ALA A 525 3.66 18.09 -21.04
C ALA A 525 3.28 17.92 -22.53
N ALA A 526 3.02 16.68 -22.96
CA ALA A 526 2.67 16.39 -24.36
C ALA A 526 1.33 17.02 -24.77
N THR A 527 0.31 16.95 -23.91
CA THR A 527 -1.00 17.54 -24.22
C THR A 527 -0.92 19.08 -24.28
N ALA A 528 -0.15 19.71 -23.39
CA ALA A 528 0.10 21.15 -23.42
C ALA A 528 0.78 21.61 -24.73
N SER A 529 1.72 20.81 -25.25
CA SER A 529 2.40 21.12 -26.53
C SER A 529 1.48 20.98 -27.74
N ALA A 530 0.51 20.05 -27.71
CA ALA A 530 -0.44 19.87 -28.80
C ALA A 530 -1.46 21.02 -28.86
N ALA A 531 -1.94 21.49 -27.70
CA ALA A 531 -2.85 22.63 -27.62
C ALA A 531 -2.21 23.93 -28.16
N GLY A 532 -0.94 24.21 -27.83
CA GLY A 532 -0.24 25.41 -28.30
C GLY A 532 0.03 25.46 -29.81
N LEU A 533 0.10 24.31 -30.49
CA LEU A 533 0.25 24.26 -31.96
C LEU A 533 -1.06 24.49 -32.71
N GLY A 534 -2.21 24.29 -32.07
CA GLY A 534 -3.54 24.53 -32.63
C GLY A 534 -3.88 26.02 -32.75
N GLU A 535 -3.55 26.82 -31.73
CA GLU A 535 -3.83 28.27 -31.71
C GLU A 535 -2.95 29.04 -32.70
N ALA A 536 -1.68 28.64 -32.89
CA ALA A 536 -0.76 29.31 -33.81
C ALA A 536 -1.14 29.19 -35.31
N ARG A 537 -2.11 28.34 -35.67
CA ARG A 537 -2.59 28.17 -37.04
C ARG A 537 -3.88 28.92 -37.37
N GLY A 538 -4.48 29.62 -36.40
CA GLY A 538 -5.76 30.34 -36.57
C GLY A 538 -5.68 31.72 -37.25
N ASP A 539 -4.54 32.39 -37.21
CA ASP A 539 -4.45 33.83 -37.58
C ASP A 539 -3.74 34.13 -38.92
N ALA A 540 -3.49 33.13 -39.76
CA ALA A 540 -2.82 33.32 -41.06
C ALA A 540 -3.71 33.00 -42.27
N ALA A 541 -4.92 33.57 -42.31
CA ALA A 541 -5.76 33.59 -43.52
C ALA A 541 -6.22 35.01 -43.83
N GLY A 542 -5.27 35.86 -44.25
CA GLY A 542 -5.55 37.19 -44.79
C GLY A 542 -4.31 37.82 -45.40
N GLY A 543 -4.21 37.82 -46.73
CA GLY A 543 -3.24 38.65 -47.46
C GLY A 543 -2.48 37.91 -48.56
N GLY A 544 -2.91 38.12 -49.81
CA GLY A 544 -2.21 37.63 -50.99
C GLY A 544 -0.92 38.37 -51.30
N GLY A 545 -0.19 37.89 -52.30
CA GLY A 545 0.95 38.61 -52.88
C GLY A 545 1.94 37.68 -53.57
N ALA A 546 1.88 37.67 -54.89
CA ALA A 546 2.85 37.03 -55.76
C ALA A 546 4.26 37.65 -55.63
N GLY A 547 5.31 36.85 -55.85
CA GLY A 547 6.67 37.38 -55.98
C GLY A 547 7.73 36.29 -56.15
N CYS A 548 8.24 36.16 -57.37
CA CYS A 548 9.46 35.45 -57.76
C CYS A 548 10.68 35.98 -56.98
N ASP A 549 11.64 35.12 -56.61
CA ASP A 549 12.95 35.09 -57.29
C ASP A 549 13.97 34.11 -56.67
N LYS A 550 14.88 33.68 -57.55
CA LYS A 550 16.00 32.75 -57.34
C LYS A 550 17.24 33.47 -56.78
N HIS A 551 18.12 32.73 -56.09
CA HIS A 551 19.60 32.69 -56.20
C HIS A 551 20.20 32.13 -54.88
N HIS A 552 20.85 30.97 -54.86
CA HIS A 552 22.26 30.61 -55.18
C HIS A 552 23.30 30.82 -54.06
N LEU A 553 23.97 29.69 -53.72
CA LEU A 553 25.39 29.48 -53.38
C LEU A 553 25.93 29.58 -51.92
N ARG A 554 26.45 28.40 -51.50
CA ARG A 554 27.80 28.09 -50.94
C ARG A 554 28.16 28.36 -49.45
N SER A 555 28.28 27.23 -48.75
CA SER A 555 29.50 26.61 -48.15
C SER A 555 30.27 27.25 -46.98
N GLN A 556 30.79 26.32 -46.14
CA GLN A 556 31.79 26.41 -45.06
C GLN A 556 31.19 26.82 -43.70
N GLY A 557 31.29 26.08 -42.60
CA GLY A 557 32.23 25.06 -42.16
C GLY A 557 33.02 25.63 -40.98
N GLN A 558 32.70 25.24 -39.74
CA GLN A 558 33.61 25.19 -38.56
C GLN A 558 32.86 24.85 -37.24
N GLN A 559 33.17 23.67 -36.68
CA GLN A 559 33.31 23.40 -35.24
C GLN A 559 34.82 23.17 -34.99
N PRO A 560 35.39 23.25 -33.76
CA PRO A 560 34.74 23.11 -32.44
C PRO A 560 35.20 24.09 -31.34
N GLN A 561 34.27 24.52 -30.48
CA GLN A 561 34.56 25.13 -29.16
C GLN A 561 33.66 24.50 -28.09
N ARG A 562 33.95 23.25 -27.67
CA ARG A 562 33.26 22.61 -26.55
C ARG A 562 34.17 21.98 -25.48
N GLN A 563 35.50 22.07 -25.61
CA GLN A 563 36.42 21.46 -24.64
C GLN A 563 36.96 22.40 -23.55
N GLN A 564 36.77 23.73 -23.64
CA GLN A 564 37.28 24.65 -22.61
C GLN A 564 36.33 24.94 -21.44
N GLN A 565 35.04 24.60 -21.54
CA GLN A 565 34.08 24.86 -20.46
C GLN A 565 33.99 23.75 -19.40
N GLN A 566 34.51 22.54 -19.68
CA GLN A 566 34.46 21.43 -18.71
C GLN A 566 35.63 21.42 -17.70
N GLN A 567 36.74 22.12 -17.95
CA GLN A 567 37.88 22.13 -17.04
C GLN A 567 37.83 23.21 -15.94
N GLN A 568 36.98 24.23 -16.06
CA GLN A 568 36.86 25.28 -15.03
C GLN A 568 35.88 24.96 -13.90
N GLN A 569 35.12 23.86 -13.97
CA GLN A 569 34.19 23.46 -12.90
C GLN A 569 34.79 22.51 -11.85
N GLN A 570 36.04 22.03 -12.02
CA GLN A 570 36.66 21.06 -11.10
C GLN A 570 37.56 21.67 -10.01
N GLN A 571 37.63 22.99 -9.87
CA GLN A 571 38.47 23.64 -8.86
C GLN A 571 37.69 24.71 -8.08
N ARG A 572 36.78 24.26 -7.20
CA ARG A 572 36.32 25.08 -6.07
C ARG A 572 36.37 24.24 -4.78
N PRO A 573 37.04 24.71 -3.72
CA PRO A 573 37.08 24.02 -2.44
C PRO A 573 35.71 24.09 -1.75
N GLN A 574 35.22 22.94 -1.28
CA GLN A 574 33.99 22.84 -0.50
C GLN A 574 34.23 23.36 0.92
N THR A 575 33.77 24.59 1.19
CA THR A 575 33.48 25.03 2.55
C THR A 575 32.07 24.58 2.95
N ARG A 576 32.00 23.91 4.10
CA ARG A 576 30.80 23.44 4.81
C ARG A 576 29.76 24.56 4.94
N PRO A 577 28.46 24.36 4.66
CA PRO A 577 27.44 25.27 5.13
C PRO A 577 26.86 24.79 6.46
N GLU A 578 26.82 25.72 7.40
CA GLU A 578 25.97 25.69 8.57
C GLU A 578 24.49 25.59 8.18
N GLN A 579 23.71 25.02 9.10
CA GLN A 579 22.26 24.90 9.04
C GLN A 579 21.61 26.26 8.74
N ALA A 580 20.83 26.31 7.66
CA ALA A 580 19.88 27.37 7.39
C ALA A 580 18.48 26.77 7.32
N ASP A 581 17.60 27.26 8.19
CA ASP A 581 16.15 27.04 8.13
C ASP A 581 15.64 27.41 6.74
N GLY A 582 15.07 26.43 6.05
CA GLY A 582 14.63 26.54 4.66
C GLY A 582 13.27 25.89 4.44
N ALA A 583 12.24 26.38 5.13
CA ALA A 583 10.85 26.18 4.70
C ALA A 583 10.63 27.00 3.42
N ALA A 584 10.86 26.38 2.26
CA ALA A 584 10.48 26.96 0.97
C ALA A 584 8.94 27.01 0.90
N ALA A 585 8.39 28.18 1.18
CA ALA A 585 6.97 28.47 1.01
C ALA A 585 6.55 28.25 -0.44
N ILE A 586 5.67 27.25 -0.65
CA ILE A 586 4.91 27.08 -1.89
C ILE A 586 3.94 28.26 -1.96
N ARG A 587 4.17 29.19 -2.89
CA ARG A 587 3.20 30.25 -3.18
C ARG A 587 2.00 29.64 -3.91
N ALA A 588 0.84 29.69 -3.26
CA ALA A 588 -0.44 29.54 -3.92
C ALA A 588 -0.76 30.87 -4.62
N ASP A 589 -0.38 31.01 -5.88
CA ASP A 589 -0.79 32.17 -6.68
C ASP A 589 -2.24 31.97 -7.15
N GLY A 590 -3.09 32.88 -6.68
CA GLY A 590 -4.51 32.93 -6.98
C GLY A 590 -4.85 33.54 -8.34
N ALA A 591 -5.94 33.03 -8.89
CA ALA A 591 -6.95 33.69 -9.71
C ALA A 591 -6.49 34.87 -10.61
N GLY A 592 -6.24 34.56 -11.89
CA GLY A 592 -6.24 35.53 -12.98
C GLY A 592 -6.68 34.85 -14.28
N GLY A 593 -7.86 35.23 -14.78
CA GLY A 593 -8.55 34.59 -15.91
C GLY A 593 -7.72 34.51 -17.20
N GLY A 594 -7.44 33.28 -17.62
CA GLY A 594 -6.93 32.91 -18.94
C GLY A 594 -7.41 31.49 -19.27
N GLY A 595 -8.72 31.35 -19.51
CA GLY A 595 -9.37 30.06 -19.78
C GLY A 595 -9.18 29.63 -21.22
N GLY A 596 -8.47 28.52 -21.45
CA GLY A 596 -8.38 27.91 -22.78
C GLY A 596 -7.48 26.67 -22.85
N ALA A 597 -6.26 26.72 -22.30
CA ALA A 597 -5.24 25.68 -22.54
C ALA A 597 -4.76 24.89 -21.30
N ALA A 598 -5.31 25.15 -20.11
CA ALA A 598 -4.87 24.51 -18.87
C ALA A 598 -5.57 23.17 -18.55
N ALA A 599 -6.60 22.78 -19.31
CA ALA A 599 -7.48 21.64 -18.99
C ALA A 599 -6.85 20.25 -19.21
N ASP A 600 -5.64 20.20 -19.77
CA ASP A 600 -5.08 18.98 -20.35
C ASP A 600 -3.88 18.40 -19.60
N ARG A 601 -3.51 19.03 -18.48
CA ARG A 601 -2.46 18.54 -17.58
C ARG A 601 -3.07 17.57 -16.58
N TRP A 602 -2.41 16.44 -16.33
CA TRP A 602 -2.79 15.61 -15.18
C TRP A 602 -2.59 16.44 -13.91
N GLU A 603 -3.68 16.63 -13.17
CA GLU A 603 -3.73 17.55 -12.04
C GLU A 603 -2.69 17.21 -10.96
N TYR A 604 -2.30 15.94 -10.86
CA TYR A 604 -1.38 15.41 -9.85
C TYR A 604 0.08 15.24 -10.33
N ALA A 605 0.44 15.85 -11.46
CA ALA A 605 1.79 15.71 -12.04
C ALA A 605 2.90 16.19 -11.09
N SER A 606 2.67 17.25 -10.31
CA SER A 606 3.63 17.75 -9.31
C SER A 606 3.87 16.74 -8.18
N GLU A 607 2.81 16.13 -7.69
CA GLU A 607 2.84 15.12 -6.65
C GLU A 607 3.54 13.86 -7.14
N ALA A 608 3.27 13.45 -8.39
CA ALA A 608 3.99 12.34 -9.03
C ALA A 608 5.49 12.61 -9.19
N ALA A 609 5.90 13.84 -9.51
CA ALA A 609 7.31 14.23 -9.55
C ALA A 609 7.97 14.11 -8.17
N ALA A 610 7.28 14.59 -7.12
CA ALA A 610 7.76 14.47 -5.75
C ALA A 610 7.85 13.00 -5.29
N LEU A 611 6.87 12.17 -5.64
CA LEU A 611 6.87 10.73 -5.35
C LEU A 611 7.98 10.00 -6.11
N GLN A 612 8.23 10.34 -7.37
CA GLN A 612 9.34 9.80 -8.14
C GLN A 612 10.67 10.07 -7.43
N ALA A 613 10.91 11.32 -7.02
CA ALA A 613 12.11 11.71 -6.30
C ALA A 613 12.21 11.00 -4.94
N ALA A 614 11.11 10.88 -4.23
CA ALA A 614 11.03 10.20 -2.94
C ALA A 614 11.35 8.71 -3.08
N VAL A 615 10.70 8.00 -4.01
CA VAL A 615 10.99 6.59 -4.31
C VAL A 615 12.46 6.45 -4.67
N ALA A 616 13.03 7.30 -5.53
CA ALA A 616 14.45 7.26 -5.86
C ALA A 616 15.37 7.40 -4.62
N ALA A 617 15.00 8.26 -3.67
CA ALA A 617 15.75 8.50 -2.44
C ALA A 617 15.62 7.37 -1.39
N LEU A 618 14.56 6.55 -1.42
CA LEU A 618 14.37 5.50 -0.43
C LEU A 618 15.54 4.50 -0.42
N PRO A 619 16.04 4.09 0.76
CA PRO A 619 17.02 3.03 0.85
C PRO A 619 16.43 1.69 0.42
N CYS A 620 17.26 0.80 -0.11
CA CYS A 620 16.89 -0.60 -0.35
C CYS A 620 17.47 -1.43 0.79
N ASP A 621 16.66 -1.78 1.79
CA ASP A 621 17.15 -2.44 3.01
C ASP A 621 17.44 -3.93 2.82
N ALA A 622 17.03 -4.48 1.67
CA ALA A 622 17.39 -5.83 1.25
C ALA A 622 18.90 -6.01 1.00
N ILE A 623 19.65 -4.92 0.76
CA ILE A 623 21.10 -4.95 0.53
C ILE A 623 21.78 -3.95 1.48
N GLN A 624 22.30 -4.47 2.59
CA GLN A 624 22.94 -3.66 3.63
C GLN A 624 24.39 -3.31 3.23
N GLU A 625 24.64 -2.07 2.80
CA GLU A 625 25.99 -1.51 2.84
C GLU A 625 26.35 -1.17 4.30
N PRO A 626 27.57 -1.46 4.80
CA PRO A 626 27.95 -1.18 6.19
C PRO A 626 27.75 0.28 6.62
N ARG A 627 27.91 1.24 5.69
CA ARG A 627 27.67 2.67 5.94
C ARG A 627 26.20 2.99 6.22
N ARG A 628 25.28 2.16 5.72
CA ARG A 628 23.83 2.28 5.91
C ARG A 628 23.32 1.49 7.11
N ALA A 629 24.15 0.64 7.73
CA ALA A 629 23.74 -0.19 8.87
C ALA A 629 23.32 0.64 10.09
N ALA A 630 24.01 1.75 10.38
CA ALA A 630 23.63 2.66 11.47
C ALA A 630 22.28 3.34 11.21
N ASP A 631 22.04 3.79 9.98
CA ASP A 631 20.75 4.35 9.56
C ASP A 631 19.62 3.30 9.64
N ALA A 632 19.84 2.11 9.06
CA ALA A 632 18.91 1.00 9.12
C ALA A 632 18.57 0.63 10.57
N ALA A 633 19.57 0.55 11.46
CA ALA A 633 19.34 0.28 12.87
C ALA A 633 18.56 1.40 13.57
N ARG A 634 18.81 2.68 13.24
CA ARG A 634 18.01 3.82 13.76
C ARG A 634 16.56 3.75 13.31
N ARG A 635 16.31 3.49 12.02
CA ARG A 635 14.94 3.33 11.48
C ARG A 635 14.24 2.11 12.07
N ALA A 636 14.93 0.98 12.21
CA ALA A 636 14.41 -0.21 12.88
C ALA A 636 14.00 0.07 14.33
N LEU A 637 14.83 0.79 15.08
CA LEU A 637 14.50 1.23 16.45
C LEU A 637 13.30 2.18 16.49
N ALA A 638 13.16 3.04 15.47
CA ALA A 638 12.04 3.97 15.34
C ALA A 638 10.73 3.27 14.99
N CYS A 639 10.73 2.06 14.43
CA CYS A 639 9.53 1.25 14.20
C CYS A 639 9.16 0.33 15.37
N LEU A 640 10.01 0.22 16.39
CA LEU A 640 9.75 -0.61 17.55
C LEU A 640 9.23 0.24 18.70
N PRO A 641 8.16 -0.20 19.38
CA PRO A 641 7.66 0.52 20.52
C PRO A 641 8.69 0.54 21.65
N GLU A 642 8.62 1.57 22.51
CA GLU A 642 9.54 1.70 23.64
C GLU A 642 9.35 0.60 24.68
N ARG A 643 8.10 0.15 24.85
CA ARG A 643 7.69 -0.94 25.74
C ARG A 643 6.97 -2.00 24.91
N SER A 644 7.16 -3.26 25.26
CA SER A 644 6.52 -4.38 24.57
C SER A 644 6.15 -5.47 25.57
N ALA A 645 4.98 -6.10 25.39
CA ALA A 645 4.66 -7.34 26.10
C ALA A 645 5.54 -8.51 25.63
N PHE A 646 6.21 -8.36 24.48
CA PHE A 646 7.10 -9.35 23.93
C PHE A 646 8.53 -9.12 24.41
N SER A 647 9.07 -10.06 25.20
CA SER A 647 10.48 -10.02 25.61
C SER A 647 11.44 -9.98 24.43
N CYS A 648 11.07 -10.59 23.29
CA CYS A 648 11.86 -10.57 22.06
C CYS A 648 12.01 -9.16 21.46
N VAL A 649 11.04 -8.25 21.66
CA VAL A 649 11.17 -6.84 21.23
C VAL A 649 12.22 -6.12 22.07
N GLY A 650 12.26 -6.38 23.39
CA GLY A 650 13.33 -5.84 24.26
C GLY A 650 14.73 -6.31 23.83
N ALA A 651 14.88 -7.62 23.56
CA ALA A 651 16.13 -8.19 23.05
C ALA A 651 16.51 -7.61 21.67
N CYS A 652 15.54 -7.47 20.77
CA CYS A 652 15.72 -6.86 19.46
C CYS A 652 16.23 -5.41 19.59
N ARG A 653 15.60 -4.58 20.43
CA ARG A 653 16.03 -3.19 20.66
C ARG A 653 17.46 -3.12 21.19
N ALA A 654 17.84 -3.98 22.12
CA ALA A 654 19.21 -4.04 22.63
C ALA A 654 20.21 -4.41 21.53
N ALA A 655 19.89 -5.41 20.70
CA ALA A 655 20.72 -5.83 19.58
C ALA A 655 20.85 -4.74 18.50
N LEU A 656 19.75 -4.05 18.17
CA LEU A 656 19.76 -2.93 17.21
C LEU A 656 20.59 -1.74 17.73
N ARG A 657 20.52 -1.40 19.02
CA ARG A 657 21.38 -0.39 19.64
C ARG A 657 22.85 -0.77 19.53
N ALA A 658 23.18 -2.02 19.86
CA ALA A 658 24.55 -2.53 19.73
C ALA A 658 25.05 -2.49 18.27
N ALA A 659 24.19 -2.87 17.31
CA ALA A 659 24.50 -2.81 15.89
C ALA A 659 24.73 -1.37 15.39
N ARG A 660 23.87 -0.43 15.80
CA ARG A 660 24.02 1.01 15.51
C ARG A 660 25.35 1.53 16.05
N ASP A 661 25.62 1.33 17.34
CA ASP A 661 26.82 1.85 17.99
C ASP A 661 28.10 1.24 17.38
N ALA A 662 28.04 -0.03 16.95
CA ALA A 662 29.15 -0.67 16.23
C ALA A 662 29.36 -0.06 14.84
N ALA A 663 28.29 0.17 14.07
CA ALA A 663 28.36 0.79 12.75
C ALA A 663 28.88 2.23 12.81
N GLU A 664 28.44 3.03 13.79
CA GLU A 664 28.91 4.40 14.00
C GLU A 664 30.41 4.46 14.34
N ARG A 665 30.92 3.50 15.13
CA ARG A 665 32.36 3.39 15.41
C ARG A 665 33.19 3.02 14.18
N LEU A 666 32.64 2.24 13.26
CA LEU A 666 33.35 1.80 12.04
C LEU A 666 33.36 2.88 10.95
N CYS A 667 32.43 3.84 11.00
CA CYS A 667 32.30 4.93 10.04
C CYS A 667 32.13 6.28 10.75
N PRO A 668 33.12 6.74 11.54
CA PRO A 668 33.03 8.02 12.23
C PRO A 668 33.07 9.16 11.21
N GLY A 669 31.98 9.92 11.10
CA GLY A 669 31.88 11.11 10.23
C GLY A 669 30.87 11.03 9.07
N GLY A 670 29.91 10.10 9.14
CA GLY A 670 28.74 10.09 8.25
C GLY A 670 27.75 11.22 8.54
#